data_AF-A0A534JQT7-F1
#
_entry.id   AF-A0A534JQT7-F1
#
_cell.length_a   1.000
_cell.length_b   1.000
_cell.length_c   1.000
_cell.angle_alpha   90.00
_cell.angle_beta   90.00
_cell.angle_gamma   90.00
#
_symmetry.space_group_name_H-M   'P 1'
#
loop_
_entity.id
_entity.type
_entity.pdbx_description
1 polymer ?
#
loop_
_entity_poly.entity_id
_entity_poly.type
_entity_poly.pdbx_seq_one_letter_code
_entity_poly.pdbx_strand_id
1 'polypeptide(L)'
;MRVAVVFKDRCQPKRCHLECIAFCPPQRTGTEVIWIDPETTKAAISEETCISCGICIPAGIPISSLHGVVPIEDVKVGDRVLTDKGQYRPVKGLLHRWYTGPLYRITATGQPDPLEVTEDHPVLAVIRPLTKGGSRLLKGVGVLRWVLPPTLKVGDYLVKPRIVAPERDGVWEVPIPVSYRGKNRQSLWSEQLVQVPLTPEIGRLIGYYLAEGSADDRRLVFSFHVREQAYRDDIRAIADKYFGVRGKEEQNTGKGRNARFDSYLLARVFGSLGHRCDEKRIPGEIMTSRREVRAEVVRGLWRGDGYRDPKRSYFSISTTSSHLAYQTQELLASLGIAAGVTSTRPKGKRRAYNLVVTGEFVASMARLLGLSFSEKRNRTASHYVMDDEFSYAPILKIKKKTVRDLPVFNLEVEEDETYVAAGLTVHNCIKKCPFDAIRIIGLPEALKEDLVHQYGKNAFRLFRIPVPKKGEVIGLLGPNGIGKTTCVSMLSGEIAPNLGHYRRKKPHWDDVLEYFKGTEAHDYLAKIANKELTTAIKPQYVDKLSKIYSGKVRDLLRKIDRQGKLGELTASLELGSFMDRDIAQLSGGELQRLAIAATMLKDADVYFFDEPSSYLDIYQRLRVAKVIQSLSKEKYVVVVEHDLAVLDFLADTVFLMYGEEGAYGIIAQPRPVRTAINVYLGGYLKEENIRFRDREIRFDVRPPRAAWQADVLLEFDELTKRYEDFELVVHPGQLRKGEVVGVVGPNATGKTTFVKMLAGQETPTSGVVQGKWQVSYKPQYLEAVYEGTVGNLIREAVGKKADSGYFETEILQPLKVKGMLERDVSTLSGGELQRVAIALCLGRDADIYLLDEPSAYLDSNQRMEAARTIRRVMEKESRTGLIVDHDVYFLDMVSDSLMVFSGEPGRRGIGEGPFPMRDGMNRFLRMVGITFRRDADTNRPRINKLDSRLDREQKSAGEYYYAIEEAVKAQ
;
A
#
# COMPACT_ATOMS: atom_id res chain seq x y z
N MET A 1 -2.93 8.88 -20.55
CA MET A 1 -1.61 9.54 -20.55
C MET A 1 -0.76 9.06 -19.37
N ARG A 2 0.57 9.18 -19.45
CA ARG A 2 1.49 8.83 -18.35
C ARG A 2 2.05 10.11 -17.74
N VAL A 3 2.02 10.19 -16.42
CA VAL A 3 2.59 11.29 -15.64
C VAL A 3 3.77 10.72 -14.85
N ALA A 4 4.98 11.12 -15.24
CA ALA A 4 6.19 10.81 -14.50
C ALA A 4 6.49 11.97 -13.54
N VAL A 5 6.65 11.66 -12.26
CA VAL A 5 6.91 12.63 -11.20
C VAL A 5 8.21 12.29 -10.51
N VAL A 6 9.03 13.30 -10.28
CA VAL A 6 10.26 13.20 -9.51
C VAL A 6 10.18 14.09 -8.28
N PHE A 7 10.12 13.48 -7.11
CA PHE A 7 10.20 14.15 -5.81
C PHE A 7 11.65 14.61 -5.57
N LYS A 8 11.91 15.88 -5.88
CA LYS A 8 13.27 16.45 -5.89
C LYS A 8 13.95 16.41 -4.51
N ASP A 9 13.16 16.53 -3.46
CA ASP A 9 13.55 16.39 -2.05
C ASP A 9 14.05 14.98 -1.70
N ARG A 10 13.43 13.95 -2.30
CA ARG A 10 13.81 12.54 -2.10
C ARG A 10 14.91 12.06 -3.05
N CYS A 11 15.05 12.71 -4.19
CA CYS A 11 16.04 12.31 -5.20
C CYS A 11 17.45 12.66 -4.71
N GLN A 12 18.24 11.62 -4.38
CA GLN A 12 19.62 11.77 -3.88
C GLN A 12 20.63 11.07 -4.79
N PRO A 13 20.92 11.58 -6.01
CA PRO A 13 21.86 10.95 -6.95
C PRO A 13 23.28 10.76 -6.42
N LYS A 14 23.69 11.54 -5.41
CA LYS A 14 24.99 11.39 -4.73
C LYS A 14 25.02 10.24 -3.72
N ARG A 15 23.86 9.76 -3.26
CA ARG A 15 23.71 8.70 -2.24
C ARG A 15 23.13 7.41 -2.81
N CYS A 16 22.82 7.34 -4.11
CA CYS A 16 22.38 6.13 -4.77
C CYS A 16 23.21 5.86 -6.02
N HIS A 17 23.30 4.60 -6.45
CA HIS A 17 24.11 4.18 -7.60
C HIS A 17 23.38 4.39 -8.93
N LEU A 18 22.50 5.40 -9.01
CA LEU A 18 21.67 5.71 -10.18
C LEU A 18 20.87 4.49 -10.67
N GLU A 19 20.34 3.70 -9.75
CA GLU A 19 19.57 2.47 -10.00
C GLU A 19 18.42 2.74 -10.97
N CYS A 20 17.79 3.92 -10.87
CA CYS A 20 16.72 4.32 -11.79
C CYS A 20 17.16 4.37 -13.25
N ILE A 21 18.42 4.68 -13.52
CA ILE A 21 18.99 4.72 -14.87
C ILE A 21 19.54 3.34 -15.22
N ALA A 22 20.37 2.77 -14.35
CA ALA A 22 21.07 1.50 -14.59
C ALA A 22 20.11 0.34 -14.90
N PHE A 23 18.98 0.30 -14.21
CA PHE A 23 18.01 -0.79 -14.28
C PHE A 23 16.77 -0.48 -15.11
N CYS A 24 16.66 0.72 -15.70
CA CYS A 24 15.53 1.04 -16.57
C CYS A 24 15.60 0.21 -17.86
N PRO A 25 14.61 -0.65 -18.18
CA PRO A 25 14.70 -1.54 -19.34
C PRO A 25 14.89 -0.79 -20.67
N PRO A 26 14.12 0.27 -20.98
CA PRO A 26 14.39 1.13 -22.14
C PRO A 26 15.83 1.66 -22.20
N GLN A 27 16.39 2.10 -21.07
CA GLN A 27 17.75 2.65 -20.97
C GLN A 27 18.79 1.58 -21.32
N ARG A 28 18.61 0.34 -20.81
CA ARG A 28 19.49 -0.81 -21.13
C ARG A 28 19.41 -1.21 -22.60
N THR A 29 18.28 -0.96 -23.26
CA THR A 29 18.09 -1.20 -24.70
C THR A 29 18.51 -0.03 -25.60
N GLY A 30 19.14 1.01 -25.03
CA GLY A 30 19.68 2.15 -25.78
C GLY A 30 18.69 3.29 -26.04
N THR A 31 17.51 3.27 -25.42
CA THR A 31 16.55 4.39 -25.46
C THR A 31 16.72 5.27 -24.23
N GLU A 32 17.07 6.54 -24.39
CA GLU A 32 17.15 7.46 -23.27
C GLU A 32 15.75 7.75 -22.69
N VAL A 33 15.55 7.36 -21.44
CA VAL A 33 14.30 7.56 -20.70
C VAL A 33 14.53 8.36 -19.43
N ILE A 34 15.64 8.10 -18.73
CA ILE A 34 15.97 8.75 -17.47
C ILE A 34 17.38 9.31 -17.58
N TRP A 35 17.54 10.61 -17.31
CA TRP A 35 18.84 11.29 -17.26
C TRP A 35 18.93 12.15 -16.00
N ILE A 36 20.14 12.62 -15.67
CA ILE A 36 20.33 13.63 -14.63
C ILE A 36 20.22 15.00 -15.29
N ASP A 37 19.22 15.76 -14.87
CA ASP A 37 18.97 17.10 -15.37
C ASP A 37 20.09 18.04 -14.87
N PRO A 38 20.82 18.73 -15.78
CA PRO A 38 21.96 19.57 -15.42
C PRO A 38 21.57 20.85 -14.64
N GLU A 39 20.34 21.34 -14.78
CA GLU A 39 19.87 22.53 -14.04
C GLU A 39 19.50 22.16 -12.60
N THR A 40 18.84 21.01 -12.42
CA THR A 40 18.34 20.62 -11.09
C THR A 40 19.27 19.67 -10.35
N THR A 41 20.24 19.04 -11.03
CA THR A 41 21.08 17.94 -10.54
C THR A 41 20.30 16.72 -10.06
N LYS A 42 19.01 16.60 -10.43
CA LYS A 42 18.11 15.51 -10.06
C LYS A 42 17.75 14.66 -11.29
N ALA A 43 17.17 13.48 -11.07
CA ALA A 43 16.66 12.66 -12.16
C ALA A 43 15.52 13.38 -12.90
N ALA A 44 15.47 13.25 -14.22
CA ALA A 44 14.37 13.65 -15.07
C ALA A 44 13.98 12.50 -15.99
N ILE A 45 12.70 12.43 -16.34
CA ILE A 45 12.09 11.28 -17.02
C ILE A 45 11.32 11.75 -18.23
N SER A 46 11.56 11.11 -19.37
CA SER A 46 10.79 11.30 -20.59
C SER A 46 9.50 10.49 -20.52
N GLU A 47 8.35 11.16 -20.50
CA GLU A 47 7.03 10.49 -20.46
C GLU A 47 6.67 9.80 -21.77
N GLU A 48 7.27 10.22 -22.89
CA GLU A 48 7.06 9.66 -24.23
C GLU A 48 7.78 8.31 -24.38
N THR A 49 9.03 8.24 -23.91
CA THR A 49 9.86 7.03 -24.02
C THR A 49 9.75 6.14 -22.77
N CYS A 50 9.25 6.64 -21.64
CA CYS A 50 9.01 5.83 -20.45
C CYS A 50 7.84 4.88 -20.67
N ILE A 51 8.14 3.58 -20.67
CA ILE A 51 7.12 2.53 -20.81
C ILE A 51 6.24 2.34 -19.58
N SER A 52 6.55 2.99 -18.44
CA SER A 52 6.02 2.67 -17.11
C SER A 52 6.32 1.20 -16.74
N CYS A 53 6.92 0.95 -15.57
CA CYS A 53 7.14 -0.46 -15.19
C CYS A 53 5.85 -0.96 -14.54
N GLY A 54 4.84 -1.19 -15.39
CA GLY A 54 3.58 -1.86 -15.10
C GLY A 54 3.61 -3.33 -15.52
N ILE A 55 4.81 -3.92 -15.50
CA ILE A 55 5.11 -5.32 -15.80
C ILE A 55 4.31 -6.17 -14.80
N CYS A 56 3.24 -6.81 -15.24
CA CYS A 56 2.45 -7.68 -14.36
C CYS A 56 1.85 -8.85 -15.17
N ILE A 57 1.54 -9.95 -14.49
CA ILE A 57 0.80 -11.10 -15.02
C ILE A 57 -0.40 -11.39 -14.12
N PRO A 58 -1.51 -11.93 -14.64
CA PRO A 58 -2.70 -12.20 -13.84
C PRO A 58 -2.50 -13.39 -12.89
N ALA A 59 -3.39 -13.50 -11.90
CA ALA A 59 -3.50 -14.68 -11.03
C ALA A 59 -3.62 -15.99 -11.84
N GLY A 60 -3.12 -17.08 -11.26
CA GLY A 60 -3.21 -18.44 -11.78
C GLY A 60 -2.10 -18.81 -12.77
N ILE A 61 -1.20 -17.87 -13.13
CA ILE A 61 -0.07 -18.19 -14.00
C ILE A 61 0.99 -18.97 -13.21
N PRO A 62 1.38 -20.18 -13.66
CA PRO A 62 2.33 -21.01 -12.94
C PRO A 62 3.75 -20.47 -13.08
N ILE A 63 4.42 -20.22 -11.96
CA ILE A 63 5.83 -19.82 -11.85
C ILE A 63 6.68 -21.05 -11.55
N SER A 64 7.75 -21.26 -12.31
CA SER A 64 8.69 -22.35 -12.03
C SER A 64 9.53 -22.02 -10.78
N SER A 65 9.24 -22.67 -9.66
CA SER A 65 10.02 -22.60 -8.42
C SER A 65 10.87 -23.85 -8.23
N LEU A 66 11.81 -23.78 -7.29
CA LEU A 66 12.68 -24.91 -6.91
C LEU A 66 11.86 -26.13 -6.47
N HIS A 67 10.71 -25.93 -5.83
CA HIS A 67 9.85 -27.00 -5.31
C HIS A 67 8.68 -27.36 -6.26
N GLY A 68 8.72 -26.89 -7.51
CA GLY A 68 7.70 -27.14 -8.54
C GLY A 68 7.01 -25.86 -8.99
N VAL A 69 5.84 -25.97 -9.64
CA VAL A 69 5.10 -24.77 -10.09
C VAL A 69 4.21 -24.17 -9.00
N VAL A 70 4.28 -22.86 -8.83
CA VAL A 70 3.45 -22.12 -7.86
C VAL A 70 2.69 -21.03 -8.62
N PRO A 71 1.36 -20.88 -8.46
CA PRO A 71 0.64 -19.74 -9.00
C PRO A 71 1.28 -18.43 -8.52
N ILE A 72 1.42 -17.43 -9.39
CA ILE A 72 2.16 -16.20 -9.03
C ILE A 72 1.65 -15.53 -7.74
N GLU A 73 0.34 -15.56 -7.49
CA GLU A 73 -0.29 -14.99 -6.29
C GLU A 73 0.10 -15.71 -4.99
N ASP A 74 0.55 -16.95 -5.08
CA ASP A 74 0.93 -17.79 -3.94
C ASP A 74 2.44 -17.81 -3.68
N VAL A 75 3.24 -17.18 -4.55
CA VAL A 75 4.69 -17.05 -4.39
C VAL A 75 5.02 -16.17 -3.18
N LYS A 76 5.98 -16.58 -2.36
CA LYS A 76 6.39 -15.90 -1.13
C LYS A 76 7.80 -15.32 -1.24
N VAL A 77 8.08 -14.28 -0.45
CA VAL A 77 9.45 -13.78 -0.27
C VAL A 77 10.31 -14.91 0.33
N GLY A 78 11.47 -15.15 -0.27
CA GLY A 78 12.36 -16.27 0.06
C GLY A 78 12.18 -17.51 -0.83
N ASP A 79 11.04 -17.67 -1.52
CA ASP A 79 10.87 -18.75 -2.49
C ASP A 79 11.90 -18.59 -3.61
N ARG A 80 12.47 -19.71 -4.07
CA ARG A 80 13.47 -19.68 -5.14
C ARG A 80 12.84 -19.98 -6.49
N VAL A 81 12.94 -19.06 -7.43
CA VAL A 81 12.34 -19.16 -8.78
C VAL A 81 13.42 -19.31 -9.86
N LEU A 82 13.09 -20.05 -10.92
CA LEU A 82 13.99 -20.29 -12.05
C LEU A 82 14.16 -19.01 -12.89
N THR A 83 15.40 -18.64 -13.17
CA THR A 83 15.78 -17.42 -13.89
C THR A 83 16.29 -17.72 -15.31
N ASP A 84 16.46 -16.69 -16.14
CA ASP A 84 17.03 -16.78 -17.49
C ASP A 84 18.44 -17.40 -17.51
N LYS A 85 19.18 -17.30 -16.41
CA LYS A 85 20.51 -17.90 -16.22
C LYS A 85 20.48 -19.39 -15.87
N GLY A 86 19.30 -20.01 -15.81
CA GLY A 86 19.20 -21.44 -15.54
C GLY A 86 19.50 -21.81 -14.08
N GLN A 87 19.35 -20.86 -13.16
CA GLN A 87 19.54 -21.04 -11.73
C GLN A 87 18.30 -20.61 -10.95
N TYR A 88 18.22 -21.02 -9.68
CA TYR A 88 17.12 -20.67 -8.80
C TYR A 88 17.53 -19.54 -7.85
N ARG A 89 16.86 -18.40 -7.94
CA ARG A 89 17.13 -17.19 -7.13
C ARG A 89 15.98 -16.87 -6.19
N PRO A 90 16.25 -16.39 -4.96
CA PRO A 90 15.19 -16.04 -4.03
C PRO A 90 14.42 -14.80 -4.48
N VAL A 91 13.11 -14.84 -4.26
CA VAL A 91 12.21 -13.69 -4.40
C VAL A 91 12.45 -12.73 -3.23
N LYS A 92 12.74 -11.46 -3.53
CA LYS A 92 12.97 -10.37 -2.56
C LYS A 92 11.70 -9.58 -2.25
N GLY A 93 10.80 -9.50 -3.21
CA GLY A 93 9.61 -8.65 -3.13
C GLY A 93 8.47 -9.19 -3.98
N LEU A 94 7.25 -8.93 -3.52
CA LEU A 94 6.02 -9.27 -4.22
C LEU A 94 5.27 -7.97 -4.53
N LEU A 95 4.83 -7.82 -5.77
CA LEU A 95 4.13 -6.64 -6.24
C LEU A 95 2.75 -7.07 -6.73
N HIS A 96 1.72 -6.34 -6.32
CA HIS A 96 0.36 -6.54 -6.80
C HIS A 96 -0.29 -5.19 -7.10
N ARG A 97 -1.15 -5.14 -8.13
CA ARG A 97 -1.98 -3.98 -8.44
C ARG A 97 -3.23 -4.38 -9.21
N TRP A 98 -4.21 -3.49 -9.25
CA TRP A 98 -5.35 -3.59 -10.15
C TRP A 98 -4.98 -3.07 -11.54
N TYR A 99 -5.38 -3.78 -12.60
CA TYR A 99 -5.09 -3.43 -13.99
C TYR A 99 -6.35 -3.37 -14.86
N THR A 100 -6.46 -2.26 -15.59
CA THR A 100 -7.47 -2.04 -16.61
C THR A 100 -6.75 -1.71 -17.92
N GLY A 101 -6.93 -2.53 -18.94
CA GLY A 101 -6.20 -2.41 -20.21
C GLY A 101 -6.14 -3.71 -21.03
N PRO A 102 -5.34 -3.74 -22.11
CA PRO A 102 -5.17 -4.92 -22.94
C PRO A 102 -4.28 -6.00 -22.29
N LEU A 103 -4.83 -7.22 -22.19
CA LEU A 103 -4.13 -8.42 -21.80
C LEU A 103 -3.82 -9.30 -23.01
N TYR A 104 -2.55 -9.69 -23.15
CA TYR A 104 -2.06 -10.54 -24.22
C TYR A 104 -1.96 -11.97 -23.74
N ARG A 105 -2.59 -12.90 -24.47
CA ARG A 105 -2.52 -14.34 -24.24
C ARG A 105 -1.71 -15.00 -25.35
N ILE A 106 -0.50 -15.41 -25.03
CA ILE A 106 0.49 -15.96 -25.97
C ILE A 106 0.59 -17.48 -25.75
N THR A 107 0.30 -18.25 -26.78
CA THR A 107 0.40 -19.72 -26.76
C THR A 107 1.64 -20.14 -27.52
N ALA A 108 2.60 -20.76 -26.83
CA ALA A 108 3.81 -21.30 -27.41
C ALA A 108 3.72 -22.82 -27.61
N THR A 109 4.50 -23.34 -28.55
CA THR A 109 4.57 -24.79 -28.79
C THR A 109 5.13 -25.51 -27.57
N GLY A 110 4.47 -26.59 -27.15
CA GLY A 110 4.96 -27.41 -26.04
C GLY A 110 4.76 -26.84 -24.64
N GLN A 111 3.97 -25.78 -24.50
CA GLN A 111 3.57 -25.25 -23.21
C GLN A 111 2.09 -25.56 -22.94
N PRO A 112 1.74 -26.13 -21.77
CA PRO A 112 0.38 -26.54 -21.49
C PRO A 112 -0.52 -25.34 -21.14
N ASP A 113 0.08 -24.29 -20.58
CA ASP A 113 -0.56 -23.05 -20.19
C ASP A 113 -0.07 -21.90 -21.08
N PRO A 114 -0.97 -21.02 -21.54
CA PRO A 114 -0.58 -19.83 -22.27
C PRO A 114 0.00 -18.79 -21.31
N LEU A 115 0.98 -18.02 -21.77
CA LEU A 115 1.46 -16.85 -21.06
C LEU A 115 0.45 -15.73 -21.21
N GLU A 116 -0.21 -15.34 -20.12
CA GLU A 116 -1.02 -14.12 -20.06
C GLU A 116 -0.21 -12.99 -19.41
N VAL A 117 -0.08 -11.86 -20.09
CA VAL A 117 0.78 -10.73 -19.70
C VAL A 117 0.11 -9.39 -20.05
N THR A 118 0.40 -8.34 -19.28
CA THR A 118 0.03 -6.97 -19.66
C THR A 118 0.83 -6.51 -20.89
N GLU A 119 0.33 -5.50 -21.61
CA GLU A 119 0.97 -5.01 -22.84
C GLU A 119 2.42 -4.51 -22.65
N ASP A 120 2.76 -4.08 -21.44
CA ASP A 120 4.07 -3.53 -21.09
C ASP A 120 5.03 -4.56 -20.50
N HIS A 121 4.64 -5.84 -20.39
CA HIS A 121 5.45 -6.88 -19.73
C HIS A 121 6.48 -7.48 -20.70
N PRO A 122 7.80 -7.23 -20.55
CA PRO A 122 8.80 -7.75 -21.46
C PRO A 122 8.93 -9.27 -21.38
N VAL A 123 8.90 -9.92 -22.54
CA VAL A 123 9.10 -11.37 -22.69
C VAL A 123 10.40 -11.60 -23.45
N LEU A 124 11.22 -12.54 -23.01
CA LEU A 124 12.47 -12.86 -23.69
C LEU A 124 12.16 -13.68 -24.95
N ALA A 125 12.57 -13.17 -26.11
CA ALA A 125 12.20 -13.74 -27.40
C ALA A 125 13.31 -13.60 -28.45
N VAL A 126 13.22 -14.40 -29.51
CA VAL A 126 13.98 -14.26 -30.74
C VAL A 126 13.02 -13.94 -31.89
N ILE A 127 13.18 -12.75 -32.48
CA ILE A 127 12.42 -12.33 -33.65
C ILE A 127 13.00 -12.98 -34.90
N ARG A 128 12.19 -13.71 -35.65
CA ARG A 128 12.69 -14.51 -36.78
C ARG A 128 12.55 -13.76 -38.11
N PRO A 129 13.63 -13.64 -38.91
CA PRO A 129 13.52 -13.12 -40.26
C PRO A 129 12.87 -14.13 -41.21
N LEU A 130 12.23 -13.62 -42.26
CA LEU A 130 11.71 -14.42 -43.37
C LEU A 130 12.88 -15.02 -44.19
N THR A 131 12.68 -16.19 -44.78
CA THR A 131 13.62 -16.80 -45.73
C THR A 131 13.72 -15.95 -47.00
N LYS A 132 14.80 -16.14 -47.79
CA LYS A 132 15.07 -15.43 -49.07
C LYS A 132 14.00 -15.62 -50.19
N GLY A 133 12.82 -16.13 -49.87
CA GLY A 133 11.63 -16.21 -50.74
C GLY A 133 10.31 -15.89 -50.03
N GLY A 134 10.34 -15.22 -48.86
CA GLY A 134 9.18 -14.58 -48.22
C GLY A 134 8.12 -15.48 -47.57
N SER A 135 8.15 -16.80 -47.77
CA SER A 135 7.05 -17.70 -47.38
C SER A 135 7.24 -18.45 -46.05
N ARG A 136 8.45 -18.50 -45.49
CA ARG A 136 8.76 -19.25 -44.25
C ARG A 136 9.72 -18.46 -43.35
N LEU A 137 9.64 -18.66 -42.04
CA LEU A 137 10.60 -18.09 -41.08
C LEU A 137 11.87 -18.95 -41.02
N LEU A 138 13.05 -18.33 -40.97
CA LEU A 138 14.35 -19.02 -40.87
C LEU A 138 14.44 -19.78 -39.54
N LYS A 139 14.78 -21.08 -39.57
CA LYS A 139 15.04 -21.87 -38.35
C LYS A 139 16.50 -21.63 -37.93
N GLY A 140 16.71 -21.31 -36.65
CA GLY A 140 18.04 -21.11 -36.07
C GLY A 140 17.96 -20.42 -34.71
N VAL A 141 19.08 -20.41 -34.00
CA VAL A 141 19.30 -19.57 -32.81
C VAL A 141 19.57 -18.15 -33.30
N GLY A 142 18.78 -17.18 -32.85
CA GLY A 142 18.92 -15.77 -33.23
C GLY A 142 19.28 -14.91 -32.02
N VAL A 143 19.31 -13.60 -32.20
CA VAL A 143 19.64 -12.66 -31.11
C VAL A 143 18.48 -12.58 -30.11
N LEU A 144 18.75 -12.94 -28.87
CA LEU A 144 17.82 -12.79 -27.74
C LEU A 144 17.57 -11.31 -27.47
N ARG A 145 16.29 -10.94 -27.34
CA ARG A 145 15.85 -9.58 -27.01
C ARG A 145 14.68 -9.62 -26.05
N TRP A 146 14.60 -8.63 -25.18
CA TRP A 146 13.39 -8.34 -24.43
C TRP A 146 12.40 -7.64 -25.37
N VAL A 147 11.23 -8.25 -25.54
CA VAL A 147 10.24 -7.84 -26.53
C VAL A 147 8.90 -7.63 -25.84
N LEU A 148 8.19 -6.57 -26.22
CA LEU A 148 6.85 -6.32 -25.69
C LEU A 148 5.80 -7.16 -26.43
N PRO A 149 4.77 -7.67 -25.74
CA PRO A 149 3.71 -8.49 -26.34
C PRO A 149 3.07 -7.94 -27.63
N PRO A 150 2.85 -6.62 -27.79
CA PRO A 150 2.30 -6.05 -29.03
C PRO A 150 3.20 -6.23 -30.27
N THR A 151 4.51 -6.43 -30.06
CA THR A 151 5.50 -6.52 -31.15
C THR A 151 5.81 -7.95 -31.59
N LEU A 152 5.36 -8.95 -30.82
CA LEU A 152 5.54 -10.37 -31.13
C LEU A 152 4.66 -10.82 -32.29
N LYS A 153 5.17 -11.75 -33.10
CA LYS A 153 4.44 -12.35 -34.23
C LYS A 153 4.36 -13.86 -34.09
N VAL A 154 3.32 -14.45 -34.69
CA VAL A 154 3.20 -15.91 -34.78
C VAL A 154 4.42 -16.48 -35.50
N GLY A 155 5.05 -17.48 -34.88
CA GLY A 155 6.25 -18.14 -35.37
C GLY A 155 7.58 -17.62 -34.80
N ASP A 156 7.61 -16.45 -34.15
CA ASP A 156 8.76 -16.01 -33.32
C ASP A 156 9.02 -17.03 -32.20
N TYR A 157 10.26 -17.07 -31.69
CA TYR A 157 10.59 -17.97 -30.59
C TYR A 157 10.49 -17.28 -29.25
N LEU A 158 9.80 -17.92 -28.30
CA LEU A 158 9.96 -17.64 -26.88
C LEU A 158 10.92 -18.64 -26.28
N VAL A 159 11.60 -18.26 -25.20
CA VAL A 159 12.65 -19.08 -24.61
C VAL A 159 12.29 -19.62 -23.24
N LYS A 160 12.82 -20.81 -22.97
CA LYS A 160 12.84 -21.45 -21.66
C LYS A 160 14.29 -21.76 -21.30
N PRO A 161 14.77 -21.38 -20.10
CA PRO A 161 16.16 -21.61 -19.71
C PRO A 161 16.39 -23.10 -19.42
N ARG A 162 17.61 -23.56 -19.68
CA ARG A 162 18.11 -24.86 -19.25
C ARG A 162 18.72 -24.71 -17.86
N ILE A 163 18.56 -25.71 -17.00
CA ILE A 163 19.15 -25.66 -15.66
C ILE A 163 20.66 -25.93 -15.77
N VAL A 164 21.48 -24.92 -15.43
CA VAL A 164 22.95 -24.94 -15.49
C VAL A 164 23.60 -24.83 -14.10
N ALA A 165 22.82 -25.02 -13.03
CA ALA A 165 23.31 -24.91 -11.66
C ALA A 165 24.58 -25.75 -11.40
N PRO A 166 25.54 -25.25 -10.59
CA PRO A 166 26.78 -25.97 -10.30
C PRO A 166 26.46 -27.35 -9.74
N GLU A 167 27.10 -28.39 -10.29
CA GLU A 167 26.88 -29.76 -9.85
C GLU A 167 27.31 -29.91 -8.39
N ARG A 168 26.33 -30.04 -7.49
CA ARG A 168 26.58 -30.19 -6.06
C ARG A 168 26.37 -31.63 -5.64
N ASP A 169 27.33 -32.15 -4.88
CA ASP A 169 27.04 -33.21 -3.93
C ASP A 169 26.14 -32.65 -2.85
N GLY A 170 25.15 -33.43 -2.43
CA GLY A 170 24.20 -32.95 -1.46
C GLY A 170 23.35 -34.05 -0.87
N VAL A 171 22.60 -33.64 0.13
CA VAL A 171 21.55 -34.41 0.77
C VAL A 171 20.23 -33.71 0.51
N TRP A 172 19.20 -34.51 0.25
CA TRP A 172 17.83 -34.07 0.30
C TRP A 172 17.36 -34.16 1.75
N GLU A 173 17.14 -33.01 2.38
CA GLU A 173 16.72 -32.92 3.78
C GLU A 173 15.19 -32.93 3.88
N VAL A 174 14.66 -33.89 4.62
CA VAL A 174 13.21 -34.02 4.86
C VAL A 174 12.91 -33.82 6.34
N PRO A 175 12.15 -32.79 6.75
CA PRO A 175 11.72 -32.61 8.13
C PRO A 175 10.67 -33.66 8.48
N ILE A 176 10.89 -34.36 9.60
CA ILE A 176 9.97 -35.36 10.13
C ILE A 176 9.61 -35.00 11.57
N PRO A 177 8.32 -34.85 11.91
CA PRO A 177 7.90 -34.60 13.27
C PRO A 177 8.14 -35.85 14.12
N VAL A 178 8.89 -35.66 15.20
CA VAL A 178 9.20 -36.67 16.22
C VAL A 178 8.55 -36.21 17.52
N SER A 179 7.81 -37.11 18.16
CA SER A 179 7.30 -36.87 19.51
C SER A 179 8.26 -37.46 20.53
N TYR A 180 8.57 -36.69 21.57
CA TYR A 180 9.29 -37.18 22.74
C TYR A 180 8.50 -36.89 24.01
N ARG A 181 8.66 -37.74 25.02
CA ARG A 181 8.00 -37.58 26.32
C ARG A 181 8.77 -36.55 27.16
N GLY A 182 8.13 -35.41 27.44
CA GLY A 182 8.64 -34.44 28.40
C GLY A 182 8.54 -34.94 29.85
N LYS A 183 9.27 -34.28 30.76
CA LYS A 183 9.33 -34.62 32.20
C LYS A 183 7.94 -34.67 32.89
N ASN A 184 6.93 -33.96 32.36
CA ASN A 184 5.55 -33.94 32.87
C ASN A 184 4.58 -34.87 32.11
N ARG A 185 5.06 -35.92 31.41
CA ARG A 185 4.23 -36.81 30.56
C ARG A 185 3.47 -36.13 29.40
N GLN A 186 3.75 -34.85 29.12
CA GLN A 186 3.26 -34.18 27.90
C GLN A 186 4.08 -34.62 26.68
N SER A 187 3.40 -34.85 25.56
CA SER A 187 4.03 -35.15 24.28
C SER A 187 4.47 -33.84 23.64
N LEU A 188 5.79 -33.61 23.58
CA LEU A 188 6.38 -32.48 22.89
C LEU A 188 6.76 -32.94 21.48
N TRP A 189 6.49 -32.09 20.49
CA TRP A 189 6.80 -32.35 19.09
C TRP A 189 8.04 -31.53 18.69
N SER A 190 9.01 -32.18 18.06
CA SER A 190 10.17 -31.52 17.42
C SER A 190 10.34 -32.05 16.01
N GLU A 191 10.86 -31.23 15.09
CA GLU A 191 11.21 -31.67 13.75
C GLU A 191 12.64 -32.21 13.72
N GLN A 192 12.81 -33.47 13.31
CA GLN A 192 14.10 -34.06 13.00
C GLN A 192 14.30 -34.05 11.49
N LEU A 193 15.43 -33.51 11.02
CA LEU A 193 15.79 -33.54 9.61
C LEU A 193 16.40 -34.90 9.24
N VAL A 194 15.80 -35.57 8.27
CA VAL A 194 16.32 -36.80 7.67
C VAL A 194 17.10 -36.44 6.41
N GLN A 195 18.38 -36.78 6.38
CA GLN A 195 19.26 -36.51 5.26
C GLN A 195 19.30 -37.71 4.32
N VAL A 196 18.74 -37.56 3.12
CA VAL A 196 18.77 -38.60 2.07
C VAL A 196 19.87 -38.26 1.06
N PRO A 197 20.87 -39.12 0.83
CA PRO A 197 21.96 -38.81 -0.08
C PRO A 197 21.49 -38.76 -1.54
N LEU A 198 21.97 -37.78 -2.31
CA LEU A 198 21.62 -37.63 -3.73
C LEU A 198 22.49 -38.54 -4.62
N THR A 199 22.26 -39.85 -4.56
CA THR A 199 22.94 -40.83 -5.42
C THR A 199 22.09 -41.21 -6.63
N PRO A 200 22.69 -41.75 -7.72
CA PRO A 200 21.93 -42.25 -8.87
C PRO A 200 20.88 -43.31 -8.49
N GLU A 201 21.18 -44.18 -7.51
CA GLU A 201 20.24 -45.19 -7.00
C GLU A 201 19.03 -44.55 -6.29
N ILE A 202 19.27 -43.53 -5.45
CA ILE A 202 18.17 -42.77 -4.83
C ILE A 202 17.36 -42.02 -5.88
N GLY A 203 18.01 -41.42 -6.87
CA GLY A 203 17.33 -40.79 -8.01
C GLY A 203 16.40 -41.76 -8.74
N ARG A 204 16.87 -42.99 -8.99
CA ARG A 204 16.05 -44.05 -9.59
C ARG A 204 14.86 -44.44 -8.73
N LEU A 205 15.06 -44.62 -7.42
CA LEU A 205 14.00 -44.95 -6.47
C LEU A 205 12.93 -43.83 -6.40
N ILE A 206 13.35 -42.57 -6.44
CA ILE A 206 12.44 -41.42 -6.54
C ILE A 206 11.67 -41.46 -7.87
N GLY A 207 12.33 -41.77 -8.98
CA GLY A 207 11.66 -41.96 -10.27
C GLY A 207 10.57 -43.04 -10.22
N TYR A 208 10.84 -44.18 -9.58
CA TYR A 208 9.84 -45.23 -9.36
C TYR A 208 8.66 -44.77 -8.50
N TYR A 209 8.93 -43.97 -7.45
CA TYR A 209 7.86 -43.43 -6.61
C TYR A 209 6.98 -42.46 -7.40
N LEU A 210 7.60 -41.59 -8.19
CA LEU A 210 6.89 -40.60 -8.99
C LEU A 210 5.99 -41.24 -10.04
N ALA A 211 6.38 -42.39 -10.60
CA ALA A 211 5.52 -43.16 -11.48
C ALA A 211 4.45 -43.94 -10.69
N GLU A 212 4.87 -44.98 -9.97
CA GLU A 212 3.98 -46.05 -9.48
C GLU A 212 3.89 -46.14 -7.94
N GLY A 213 4.48 -45.17 -7.24
CA GLY A 213 4.46 -45.09 -5.78
C GLY A 213 3.22 -44.41 -5.21
N SER A 214 2.81 -44.85 -4.02
CA SER A 214 1.91 -44.15 -3.10
C SER A 214 2.39 -44.28 -1.66
N ALA A 215 2.13 -43.25 -0.85
CA ALA A 215 2.46 -43.25 0.57
C ALA A 215 1.26 -42.79 1.39
N ASP A 216 1.07 -43.39 2.57
CA ASP A 216 0.22 -42.85 3.64
C ASP A 216 1.10 -42.38 4.82
N ASP A 217 0.54 -42.24 6.03
CA ASP A 217 1.33 -41.81 7.20
C ASP A 217 2.29 -42.90 7.73
N ARG A 218 2.12 -44.18 7.35
CA ARG A 218 2.83 -45.32 7.96
C ARG A 218 3.41 -46.29 6.93
N ARG A 219 2.99 -46.23 5.68
CA ARG A 219 3.27 -47.22 4.64
C ARG A 219 3.65 -46.54 3.34
N LEU A 220 4.64 -47.14 2.69
CA LEU A 220 5.05 -46.82 1.33
C LEU A 220 4.78 -48.05 0.46
N VAL A 221 4.11 -47.86 -0.67
CA VAL A 221 3.73 -48.93 -1.59
C VAL A 221 4.11 -48.54 -3.00
N PHE A 222 4.73 -49.48 -3.72
CA PHE A 222 4.94 -49.37 -5.17
C PHE A 222 4.17 -50.48 -5.87
N SER A 223 3.39 -50.12 -6.89
CA SER A 223 2.53 -51.07 -7.60
C SER A 223 3.04 -51.32 -9.00
N PHE A 224 3.46 -52.55 -9.32
CA PHE A 224 3.95 -52.91 -10.65
C PHE A 224 3.22 -54.14 -11.20
N HIS A 225 3.32 -54.37 -12.51
CA HIS A 225 2.80 -55.59 -13.12
C HIS A 225 3.68 -56.80 -12.75
N VAL A 226 3.10 -58.00 -12.64
CA VAL A 226 3.83 -59.23 -12.22
C VAL A 226 5.10 -59.50 -13.03
N ARG A 227 5.15 -59.11 -14.31
CA ARG A 227 6.33 -59.27 -15.20
C ARG A 227 7.50 -58.34 -14.87
N GLU A 228 7.29 -57.32 -14.04
CA GLU A 228 8.28 -56.30 -13.70
C GLU A 228 9.00 -56.62 -12.37
N GLN A 229 9.33 -57.89 -12.15
CA GLN A 229 9.99 -58.37 -10.93
C GLN A 229 11.29 -57.62 -10.65
N ALA A 230 12.08 -57.35 -11.70
CA ALA A 230 13.37 -56.67 -11.57
C ALA A 230 13.25 -55.26 -10.95
N TYR A 231 12.16 -54.53 -11.20
CA TYR A 231 11.96 -53.20 -10.59
C TYR A 231 11.59 -53.32 -9.11
N ARG A 232 10.77 -54.31 -8.75
CA ARG A 232 10.41 -54.58 -7.34
C ARG A 232 11.64 -55.00 -6.53
N ASP A 233 12.51 -55.82 -7.10
CA ASP A 233 13.73 -56.28 -6.43
C ASP A 233 14.74 -55.14 -6.25
N ASP A 234 14.92 -54.29 -7.27
CA ASP A 234 15.77 -53.08 -7.20
C ASP A 234 15.27 -52.09 -6.14
N ILE A 235 13.96 -51.83 -6.07
CA ILE A 235 13.36 -50.97 -5.04
C ILE A 235 13.64 -51.50 -3.63
N ARG A 236 13.48 -52.81 -3.40
CA ARG A 236 13.75 -53.44 -2.11
C ARG A 236 15.23 -53.38 -1.74
N ALA A 237 16.13 -53.60 -2.70
CA ALA A 237 17.57 -53.52 -2.48
C ALA A 237 18.02 -52.09 -2.13
N ILE A 238 17.52 -51.07 -2.85
CA ILE A 238 17.86 -49.67 -2.58
C ILE A 238 17.28 -49.24 -1.22
N ALA A 239 16.03 -49.62 -0.90
CA ALA A 239 15.41 -49.29 0.39
C ALA A 239 16.15 -49.92 1.59
N ASP A 240 16.59 -51.18 1.48
CA ASP A 240 17.37 -51.85 2.52
C ASP A 240 18.76 -51.19 2.66
N LYS A 241 19.43 -50.89 1.54
CA LYS A 241 20.77 -50.27 1.52
C LYS A 241 20.80 -48.88 2.17
N TYR A 242 19.85 -48.00 1.86
CA TYR A 242 19.90 -46.60 2.31
C TYR A 242 19.05 -46.30 3.55
N PHE A 243 18.02 -47.10 3.81
CA PHE A 243 17.10 -46.86 4.93
C PHE A 243 17.04 -48.02 5.93
N GLY A 244 17.69 -49.16 5.65
CA GLY A 244 17.67 -50.34 6.52
C GLY A 244 16.28 -50.99 6.62
N VAL A 245 15.39 -50.73 5.66
CA VAL A 245 14.00 -51.23 5.68
C VAL A 245 13.79 -52.31 4.63
N ARG A 246 13.44 -53.51 5.08
CA ARG A 246 13.08 -54.63 4.19
C ARG A 246 11.61 -54.56 3.78
N GLY A 247 11.36 -54.47 2.47
CA GLY A 247 10.02 -54.51 1.90
C GLY A 247 9.46 -55.93 1.77
N LYS A 248 8.13 -56.05 1.91
CA LYS A 248 7.34 -57.26 1.67
C LYS A 248 6.68 -57.20 0.29
N GLU A 249 6.45 -58.36 -0.32
CA GLU A 249 5.68 -58.44 -1.57
C GLU A 249 4.25 -58.91 -1.27
N GLU A 250 3.26 -58.16 -1.75
CA GLU A 250 1.84 -58.48 -1.60
C GLU A 250 1.18 -58.61 -2.99
N GLN A 251 0.33 -59.63 -3.14
CA GLN A 251 -0.48 -59.78 -4.35
C GLN A 251 -1.68 -58.83 -4.30
N ASN A 252 -1.81 -57.97 -5.30
CA ASN A 252 -2.98 -57.10 -5.49
C ASN A 252 -4.05 -57.83 -6.34
N THR A 253 -5.21 -57.21 -6.56
CA THR A 253 -6.24 -57.73 -7.46
C THR A 253 -5.70 -57.91 -8.89
N GLY A 254 -5.84 -59.11 -9.45
CA GLY A 254 -5.39 -59.43 -10.81
C GLY A 254 -3.88 -59.69 -10.92
N LYS A 255 -3.22 -59.03 -11.88
CA LYS A 255 -1.79 -59.22 -12.22
C LYS A 255 -0.85 -58.21 -11.54
N GLY A 256 -1.36 -57.38 -10.64
CA GLY A 256 -0.56 -56.42 -9.87
C GLY A 256 0.22 -57.10 -8.75
N ARG A 257 1.44 -56.61 -8.50
CA ARG A 257 2.30 -56.99 -7.36
C ARG A 257 2.80 -55.73 -6.69
N ASN A 258 2.63 -55.67 -5.37
CA ASN A 258 2.98 -54.51 -4.56
C ASN A 258 4.29 -54.77 -3.82
N ALA A 259 5.26 -53.86 -3.93
CA ALA A 259 6.39 -53.78 -3.01
C ALA A 259 6.00 -52.83 -1.87
N ARG A 260 5.77 -53.38 -0.68
CA ARG A 260 5.23 -52.66 0.48
C ARG A 260 6.27 -52.54 1.59
N PHE A 261 6.37 -51.34 2.15
CA PHE A 261 7.24 -51.01 3.28
C PHE A 261 6.39 -50.42 4.42
N ASP A 262 6.30 -51.14 5.53
CA ASP A 262 5.64 -50.67 6.76
C ASP A 262 6.63 -49.80 7.58
N SER A 263 6.97 -48.62 7.06
CA SER A 263 7.94 -47.71 7.69
C SER A 263 7.44 -46.27 7.67
N TYR A 264 7.30 -45.69 8.87
CA TYR A 264 6.95 -44.28 9.06
C TYR A 264 7.96 -43.33 8.39
N LEU A 265 9.25 -43.65 8.53
CA LEU A 265 10.36 -42.89 7.93
C LEU A 265 10.22 -42.82 6.40
N LEU A 266 10.12 -43.98 5.74
CA LEU A 266 10.00 -44.04 4.28
C LEU A 266 8.71 -43.41 3.77
N ALA A 267 7.59 -43.67 4.45
CA ALA A 267 6.30 -43.11 4.08
C ALA A 267 6.30 -41.57 4.16
N ARG A 268 6.95 -40.98 5.16
CA ARG A 268 7.12 -39.53 5.28
C ARG A 268 8.09 -38.95 4.25
N VAL A 269 9.25 -39.57 4.07
CA VAL A 269 10.25 -39.13 3.08
C VAL A 269 9.64 -39.07 1.70
N PHE A 270 9.07 -40.16 1.20
CA PHE A 270 8.47 -40.20 -0.12
C PHE A 270 7.12 -39.50 -0.19
N GLY A 271 6.33 -39.49 0.89
CA GLY A 271 5.09 -38.72 0.99
C GLY A 271 5.29 -37.20 0.85
N SER A 272 6.45 -36.67 1.25
CA SER A 272 6.80 -35.25 1.02
C SER A 272 6.86 -34.86 -0.47
N LEU A 273 7.05 -35.86 -1.36
CA LEU A 273 6.99 -35.71 -2.81
C LEU A 273 5.56 -35.73 -3.36
N GLY A 274 4.54 -35.86 -2.51
CA GLY A 274 3.12 -35.91 -2.87
C GLY A 274 2.52 -37.30 -2.57
N HIS A 275 1.40 -37.33 -1.85
CA HIS A 275 0.69 -38.56 -1.52
C HIS A 275 -0.22 -39.02 -2.66
N ARG A 276 -0.78 -38.07 -3.41
CA ARG A 276 -1.68 -38.31 -4.54
C ARG A 276 -0.98 -38.05 -5.88
N CYS A 277 -1.48 -38.67 -6.95
CA CYS A 277 -0.92 -38.56 -8.30
C CYS A 277 -0.85 -37.11 -8.84
N ASP A 278 -1.74 -36.22 -8.38
CA ASP A 278 -1.81 -34.81 -8.75
C ASP A 278 -0.89 -33.91 -7.92
N GLU A 279 -0.36 -34.41 -6.81
CA GLU A 279 0.56 -33.68 -5.92
C GLU A 279 2.02 -34.05 -6.15
N LYS A 280 2.27 -35.08 -6.97
CA LYS A 280 3.62 -35.62 -7.20
C LYS A 280 4.56 -34.54 -7.73
N ARG A 281 5.75 -34.38 -7.13
CA ARG A 281 6.77 -33.38 -7.51
C ARG A 281 8.17 -33.92 -7.31
N ILE A 282 9.09 -33.46 -8.14
CA ILE A 282 10.52 -33.76 -8.03
C ILE A 282 11.12 -32.88 -6.91
N PRO A 283 11.92 -33.43 -5.98
CA PRO A 283 12.58 -32.60 -4.97
C PRO A 283 13.52 -31.58 -5.63
N GLY A 284 13.57 -30.38 -5.06
CA GLY A 284 14.31 -29.27 -5.67
C GLY A 284 15.81 -29.52 -5.75
N GLU A 285 16.34 -30.24 -4.77
CA GLU A 285 17.74 -30.64 -4.68
C GLU A 285 18.14 -31.53 -5.86
N ILE A 286 17.20 -32.34 -6.39
CA ILE A 286 17.41 -33.13 -7.60
C ILE A 286 17.47 -32.25 -8.84
N MET A 287 16.64 -31.21 -8.93
CA MET A 287 16.64 -30.29 -10.09
C MET A 287 18.02 -29.66 -10.32
N THR A 288 18.78 -29.44 -9.24
CA THR A 288 20.14 -28.87 -9.25
C THR A 288 21.26 -29.90 -8.99
N SER A 289 20.95 -31.20 -9.02
CA SER A 289 21.93 -32.26 -8.75
C SER A 289 22.79 -32.60 -9.98
N ARG A 290 23.81 -33.46 -9.77
CA ARG A 290 24.66 -34.00 -10.84
C ARG A 290 23.84 -34.61 -11.98
N ARG A 291 24.35 -34.51 -13.21
CA ARG A 291 23.68 -35.01 -14.42
C ARG A 291 23.22 -36.48 -14.30
N GLU A 292 23.99 -37.34 -13.65
CA GLU A 292 23.70 -38.77 -13.50
C GLU A 292 22.48 -39.03 -12.62
N VAL A 293 22.32 -38.26 -11.53
CA VAL A 293 21.17 -38.37 -10.61
C VAL A 293 19.90 -37.93 -11.34
N ARG A 294 19.95 -36.79 -12.02
CA ARG A 294 18.84 -36.29 -12.85
C ARG A 294 18.44 -37.29 -13.93
N ALA A 295 19.41 -37.92 -14.58
CA ALA A 295 19.19 -38.96 -15.58
C ALA A 295 18.47 -40.20 -15.01
N GLU A 296 18.87 -40.68 -13.83
CA GLU A 296 18.23 -41.84 -13.18
C GLU A 296 16.79 -41.56 -12.75
N VAL A 297 16.47 -40.34 -12.32
CA VAL A 297 15.08 -39.94 -12.00
C VAL A 297 14.21 -40.05 -13.25
N VAL A 298 14.68 -39.52 -14.39
CA VAL A 298 13.98 -39.63 -15.68
C VAL A 298 13.81 -41.10 -16.08
N ARG A 299 14.86 -41.93 -15.93
CA ARG A 299 14.79 -43.38 -16.23
C ARG A 299 13.77 -44.09 -15.35
N GLY A 300 13.76 -43.84 -14.05
CA GLY A 300 12.81 -44.44 -13.11
C GLY A 300 11.38 -44.07 -13.45
N LEU A 301 11.14 -42.78 -13.75
CA LEU A 301 9.82 -42.28 -14.16
C LEU A 301 9.35 -42.95 -15.46
N TRP A 302 10.23 -43.07 -16.46
CA TRP A 302 9.91 -43.69 -17.76
C TRP A 302 9.73 -45.21 -17.70
N ARG A 303 10.30 -45.89 -16.71
CA ARG A 303 10.13 -47.33 -16.52
C ARG A 303 8.75 -47.70 -15.96
N GLY A 304 8.10 -46.79 -15.24
CA GLY A 304 6.73 -46.97 -14.77
C GLY A 304 5.70 -46.43 -15.77
N ASP A 305 5.65 -45.11 -15.95
CA ASP A 305 4.60 -44.42 -16.71
C ASP A 305 4.94 -44.19 -18.20
N GLY A 306 6.13 -44.62 -18.64
CA GLY A 306 6.62 -44.33 -19.98
C GLY A 306 5.98 -45.18 -21.07
N TYR A 307 5.44 -44.51 -22.08
CA TYR A 307 4.98 -45.14 -23.31
C TYR A 307 5.95 -44.86 -24.46
N ARG A 308 6.25 -45.90 -25.24
CA ARG A 308 6.97 -45.80 -26.51
C ARG A 308 6.04 -46.30 -27.62
N ASP A 309 5.80 -45.46 -28.62
CA ASP A 309 5.08 -45.88 -29.83
C ASP A 309 6.08 -46.52 -30.82
N PRO A 310 5.97 -47.84 -31.11
CA PRO A 310 6.90 -48.52 -32.00
C PRO A 310 6.75 -48.09 -33.47
N LYS A 311 5.61 -47.50 -33.84
CA LYS A 311 5.27 -47.11 -35.22
C LYS A 311 5.57 -45.64 -35.50
N ARG A 312 5.37 -44.75 -34.52
CA ARG A 312 5.50 -43.30 -34.67
C ARG A 312 6.79 -42.70 -34.09
N SER A 313 7.67 -43.53 -33.52
CA SER A 313 8.99 -43.13 -33.04
C SER A 313 8.97 -41.90 -32.11
N TYR A 314 8.07 -41.91 -31.11
CA TYR A 314 8.06 -40.90 -30.04
C TYR A 314 7.98 -41.58 -28.67
N PHE A 315 8.41 -40.85 -27.65
CA PHE A 315 8.28 -41.21 -26.25
C PHE A 315 7.27 -40.28 -25.59
N SER A 316 6.38 -40.80 -24.76
CA SER A 316 5.44 -39.98 -24.00
C SER A 316 5.26 -40.44 -22.56
N ILE A 317 4.98 -39.49 -21.66
CA ILE A 317 4.49 -39.72 -20.30
C ILE A 317 3.23 -38.90 -20.08
N SER A 318 2.27 -39.49 -19.36
CA SER A 318 1.04 -38.81 -18.95
C SER A 318 1.02 -38.66 -17.43
N THR A 319 0.68 -37.48 -16.93
CA THR A 319 0.51 -37.23 -15.48
C THR A 319 -0.64 -36.28 -15.21
N THR A 320 -1.19 -36.31 -14.00
CA THR A 320 -2.18 -35.32 -13.54
C THR A 320 -1.57 -34.21 -12.68
N SER A 321 -0.29 -34.35 -12.29
CA SER A 321 0.45 -33.31 -11.56
C SER A 321 1.02 -32.27 -12.51
N SER A 322 0.70 -31.01 -12.27
CA SER A 322 1.32 -29.87 -12.95
C SER A 322 2.79 -29.73 -12.57
N HIS A 323 3.14 -29.94 -11.30
CA HIS A 323 4.54 -29.89 -10.83
C HIS A 323 5.40 -30.88 -11.61
N LEU A 324 4.99 -32.15 -11.65
CA LEU A 324 5.75 -33.20 -12.33
C LEU A 324 5.86 -32.92 -13.83
N ALA A 325 4.81 -32.41 -14.48
CA ALA A 325 4.85 -32.09 -15.91
C ALA A 325 5.89 -31.01 -16.24
N TYR A 326 5.87 -29.89 -15.50
CA TYR A 326 6.81 -28.78 -15.70
C TYR A 326 8.24 -29.15 -15.32
N GLN A 327 8.43 -29.78 -14.15
CA GLN A 327 9.75 -30.19 -13.68
C GLN A 327 10.38 -31.27 -14.57
N THR A 328 9.60 -32.23 -15.07
CA THR A 328 10.13 -33.25 -16.01
C THR A 328 10.56 -32.61 -17.32
N GLN A 329 9.82 -31.62 -17.83
CA GLN A 329 10.23 -30.86 -19.02
C GLN A 329 11.55 -30.10 -18.78
N GLU A 330 11.69 -29.45 -17.62
CA GLU A 330 12.91 -28.72 -17.22
C GLU A 330 14.11 -29.66 -17.04
N LEU A 331 13.87 -30.82 -16.42
CA LEU A 331 14.88 -31.85 -16.20
C LEU A 331 15.38 -32.43 -17.53
N LEU A 332 14.49 -32.76 -18.46
CA LEU A 332 14.86 -33.20 -19.81
C LEU A 332 15.66 -32.13 -20.57
N ALA A 333 15.24 -30.86 -20.49
CA ALA A 333 15.97 -29.75 -21.10
C ALA A 333 17.38 -29.61 -20.52
N SER A 334 17.56 -29.81 -19.21
CA SER A 334 18.88 -29.83 -18.58
C SER A 334 19.77 -30.97 -19.10
N LEU A 335 19.18 -32.10 -19.49
CA LEU A 335 19.87 -33.25 -20.09
C LEU A 335 20.14 -33.09 -21.60
N GLY A 336 19.70 -31.99 -22.22
CA GLY A 336 19.83 -31.75 -23.67
C GLY A 336 18.74 -32.40 -24.51
N ILE A 337 17.56 -32.63 -23.94
CA ILE A 337 16.41 -33.27 -24.59
C ILE A 337 15.22 -32.30 -24.54
N ALA A 338 14.81 -31.75 -25.67
CA ALA A 338 13.60 -30.93 -25.72
C ALA A 338 12.34 -31.81 -25.65
N ALA A 339 11.39 -31.42 -24.81
CA ALA A 339 10.11 -32.09 -24.67
C ALA A 339 8.96 -31.08 -24.74
N GLY A 340 7.87 -31.45 -25.41
CA GLY A 340 6.63 -30.68 -25.43
C GLY A 340 5.67 -31.17 -24.37
N VAL A 341 5.03 -30.26 -23.63
CA VAL A 341 3.94 -30.58 -22.71
C VAL A 341 2.64 -30.04 -23.29
N THR A 342 1.66 -30.92 -23.42
CA THR A 342 0.29 -30.58 -23.79
C THR A 342 -0.64 -30.92 -22.64
N SER A 343 -1.82 -30.32 -22.59
CA SER A 343 -2.81 -30.66 -21.57
C SER A 343 -4.19 -30.87 -22.16
N THR A 344 -4.93 -31.81 -21.60
CA THR A 344 -6.31 -32.13 -21.97
C THR A 344 -7.16 -32.18 -20.71
N ARG A 345 -8.42 -31.74 -20.78
CA ARG A 345 -9.37 -31.80 -19.66
C ARG A 345 -10.64 -32.53 -20.09
N PRO A 346 -10.66 -33.87 -20.05
CA PRO A 346 -11.86 -34.64 -20.36
C PRO A 346 -13.00 -34.30 -19.38
N LYS A 347 -14.25 -34.35 -19.86
CA LYS A 347 -15.43 -34.02 -19.05
C LYS A 347 -15.50 -34.95 -17.82
N GLY A 348 -15.60 -34.38 -16.61
CA GLY A 348 -15.66 -35.13 -15.35
C GLY A 348 -14.33 -35.71 -14.85
N LYS A 349 -13.20 -35.47 -15.53
CA LYS A 349 -11.87 -35.91 -15.09
C LYS A 349 -10.94 -34.72 -14.82
N ARG A 350 -9.90 -34.96 -14.02
CA ARG A 350 -8.82 -34.00 -13.76
C ARG A 350 -8.06 -33.68 -15.06
N ARG A 351 -7.40 -32.52 -15.10
CA ARG A 351 -6.54 -32.12 -16.23
C ARG A 351 -5.37 -33.11 -16.32
N ALA A 352 -5.18 -33.69 -17.48
CA ALA A 352 -4.07 -34.59 -17.78
C ALA A 352 -3.05 -33.86 -18.64
N TYR A 353 -1.79 -33.92 -18.22
CA TYR A 353 -0.62 -33.41 -18.91
C TYR A 353 0.06 -34.55 -19.65
N ASN A 354 0.34 -34.34 -20.93
CA ASN A 354 1.03 -35.31 -21.78
C ASN A 354 2.34 -34.67 -22.25
N LEU A 355 3.44 -35.22 -21.74
CA LEU A 355 4.80 -34.84 -22.11
C LEU A 355 5.26 -35.75 -23.24
N VAL A 356 5.78 -35.17 -24.33
CA VAL A 356 6.15 -35.91 -25.55
C VAL A 356 7.52 -35.47 -26.05
N VAL A 357 8.38 -36.45 -26.32
CA VAL A 357 9.68 -36.26 -26.98
C VAL A 357 9.59 -36.78 -28.42
N THR A 358 9.86 -35.90 -29.38
CA THR A 358 9.70 -36.14 -30.82
C THR A 358 10.88 -35.58 -31.62
N GLY A 359 11.00 -36.00 -32.88
CA GLY A 359 11.99 -35.44 -33.81
C GLY A 359 13.42 -35.84 -33.46
N GLU A 360 14.36 -34.90 -33.57
CA GLU A 360 15.80 -35.14 -33.37
C GLU A 360 16.17 -35.57 -31.94
N PHE A 361 15.34 -35.21 -30.95
CA PHE A 361 15.58 -35.54 -29.54
C PHE A 361 15.24 -37.00 -29.17
N VAL A 362 14.58 -37.75 -30.07
CA VAL A 362 14.21 -39.16 -29.84
C VAL A 362 15.43 -40.06 -29.69
N ALA A 363 16.48 -39.83 -30.48
CA ALA A 363 17.73 -40.58 -30.38
C ALA A 363 18.43 -40.34 -29.05
N SER A 364 18.49 -39.08 -28.60
CA SER A 364 19.03 -38.71 -27.28
C SER A 364 18.23 -39.34 -26.14
N MET A 365 16.90 -39.39 -26.26
CA MET A 365 16.04 -40.06 -25.28
C MET A 365 16.23 -41.59 -25.26
N ALA A 366 16.33 -42.23 -26.42
CA ALA A 366 16.59 -43.67 -26.49
C ALA A 366 17.93 -44.03 -25.86
N ARG A 367 18.97 -43.22 -26.10
CA ARG A 367 20.29 -43.36 -25.46
C ARG A 367 20.20 -43.19 -23.94
N LEU A 368 19.44 -42.20 -23.47
CA LEU A 368 19.21 -41.99 -22.04
C LEU A 368 18.57 -43.23 -21.40
N LEU A 369 17.57 -43.84 -22.04
CA LEU A 369 16.85 -45.01 -21.53
C LEU A 369 17.57 -46.36 -21.74
N GLY A 370 18.70 -46.38 -22.45
CA GLY A 370 19.42 -47.61 -22.77
C GLY A 370 18.69 -48.52 -23.76
N LEU A 371 17.85 -47.94 -24.64
CA LEU A 371 17.05 -48.68 -25.61
C LEU A 371 17.70 -48.65 -27.01
N SER A 372 17.64 -49.78 -27.72
CA SER A 372 18.02 -49.82 -29.13
C SER A 372 16.96 -49.11 -29.99
N PHE A 373 17.42 -48.19 -30.83
CA PHE A 373 16.58 -47.42 -31.74
C PHE A 373 17.09 -47.55 -33.17
N SER A 374 16.31 -48.22 -34.02
CA SER A 374 16.54 -48.20 -35.47
C SER A 374 15.89 -46.95 -36.05
N GLU A 375 16.67 -46.07 -36.68
CA GLU A 375 16.15 -44.90 -37.40
C GLU A 375 15.25 -45.33 -38.57
N LYS A 376 13.95 -45.53 -38.32
CA LYS A 376 12.98 -45.35 -39.39
C LYS A 376 12.77 -43.86 -39.51
N ARG A 377 13.30 -43.26 -40.59
CA ARG A 377 13.20 -41.84 -40.97
C ARG A 377 11.79 -41.30 -40.76
N ASN A 378 11.47 -40.82 -39.57
CA ASN A 378 10.28 -40.02 -39.35
C ASN A 378 10.71 -38.58 -39.66
N ARG A 379 10.38 -38.10 -40.86
CA ARG A 379 10.73 -36.78 -41.40
C ARG A 379 10.01 -35.61 -40.70
N THR A 380 9.51 -35.80 -39.49
CA THR A 380 8.89 -34.72 -38.71
C THR A 380 10.00 -33.92 -38.03
N ALA A 381 10.39 -32.82 -38.69
CA ALA A 381 11.35 -31.86 -38.14
C ALA A 381 10.90 -31.39 -36.75
N SER A 382 11.82 -31.37 -35.78
CA SER A 382 11.55 -30.80 -34.45
C SER A 382 10.95 -29.40 -34.57
N HIS A 383 9.91 -29.14 -33.77
CA HIS A 383 9.34 -27.81 -33.61
C HIS A 383 10.15 -26.93 -32.65
N TYR A 384 11.08 -27.53 -31.90
CA TYR A 384 11.96 -26.86 -30.95
C TYR A 384 13.34 -26.69 -31.55
N VAL A 385 14.01 -25.61 -31.16
CA VAL A 385 15.46 -25.46 -31.27
C VAL A 385 16.00 -25.46 -29.85
N MET A 386 17.20 -25.98 -29.62
CA MET A 386 17.86 -25.97 -28.32
C MET A 386 19.34 -25.69 -28.51
N ASP A 387 19.88 -24.82 -27.66
CA ASP A 387 21.32 -24.58 -27.51
C ASP A 387 21.75 -24.89 -26.08
N ASP A 388 22.94 -24.45 -25.68
CA ASP A 388 23.51 -24.70 -24.35
C ASP A 388 22.76 -24.03 -23.19
N GLU A 389 22.05 -22.94 -23.45
CA GLU A 389 21.41 -22.11 -22.43
C GLU A 389 19.88 -22.19 -22.46
N PHE A 390 19.27 -22.34 -23.65
CA PHE A 390 17.83 -22.19 -23.85
C PHE A 390 17.22 -23.27 -24.74
N SER A 391 15.92 -23.51 -24.50
CA SER A 391 15.01 -24.14 -25.45
C SER A 391 14.09 -23.08 -26.07
N TYR A 392 14.00 -23.10 -27.39
CA TYR A 392 13.25 -22.14 -28.20
C TYR A 392 11.94 -22.77 -28.67
N ALA A 393 10.82 -22.18 -28.27
CA ALA A 393 9.47 -22.63 -28.57
C ALA A 393 8.76 -21.62 -29.48
N PRO A 394 8.30 -22.01 -30.69
CA PRO A 394 7.62 -21.08 -31.58
C PRO A 394 6.24 -20.71 -31.07
N ILE A 395 5.89 -19.44 -31.22
CA ILE A 395 4.55 -18.91 -30.92
C ILE A 395 3.55 -19.50 -31.91
N LEU A 396 2.51 -20.15 -31.40
CA LEU A 396 1.41 -20.71 -32.18
C LEU A 396 0.27 -19.71 -32.37
N LYS A 397 -0.01 -18.92 -31.32
CA LYS A 397 -1.17 -18.03 -31.31
C LYS A 397 -0.97 -16.87 -30.34
N ILE A 398 -1.41 -15.68 -30.73
CA ILE A 398 -1.51 -14.50 -29.88
C ILE A 398 -2.96 -14.03 -29.89
N LYS A 399 -3.56 -13.83 -28.71
CA LYS A 399 -4.88 -13.22 -28.56
C LYS A 399 -4.78 -11.97 -27.68
N LYS A 400 -5.53 -10.93 -28.02
CA LYS A 400 -5.68 -9.71 -27.22
C LYS A 400 -7.10 -9.65 -26.66
N LYS A 401 -7.25 -9.37 -25.36
CA LYS A 401 -8.54 -9.07 -24.70
C LYS A 401 -8.38 -7.83 -23.83
N THR A 402 -9.40 -6.99 -23.73
CA THR A 402 -9.38 -5.86 -22.79
C THR A 402 -10.00 -6.31 -21.47
N VAL A 403 -9.35 -6.00 -20.35
CA VAL A 403 -9.80 -6.33 -18.99
C VAL A 403 -10.01 -5.06 -18.17
N ARG A 404 -10.87 -5.12 -17.15
CA ARG A 404 -11.10 -4.04 -16.19
C ARG A 404 -10.91 -4.61 -14.78
N ASP A 405 -10.21 -3.85 -13.93
CA ASP A 405 -9.97 -4.14 -12.53
C ASP A 405 -9.51 -5.59 -12.28
N LEU A 406 -8.60 -6.08 -13.12
CA LEU A 406 -8.02 -7.41 -12.97
C LEU A 406 -6.82 -7.33 -12.00
N PRO A 407 -6.75 -8.16 -10.95
CA PRO A 407 -5.57 -8.22 -10.10
C PRO A 407 -4.41 -8.82 -10.89
N VAL A 408 -3.28 -8.13 -10.89
CA VAL A 408 -2.06 -8.56 -11.56
C VAL A 408 -0.86 -8.46 -10.62
N PHE A 409 0.09 -9.36 -10.82
CA PHE A 409 1.20 -9.63 -9.93
C PHE A 409 2.53 -9.50 -10.66
N ASN A 410 3.60 -9.22 -9.93
CA ASN A 410 4.97 -9.36 -10.40
C ASN A 410 5.89 -9.71 -9.23
N LEU A 411 7.07 -10.24 -9.55
CA LEU A 411 8.08 -10.61 -8.58
C LEU A 411 9.26 -9.64 -8.65
N GLU A 412 9.98 -9.51 -7.55
CA GLU A 412 11.33 -8.97 -7.48
C GLU A 412 12.26 -10.15 -7.12
N VAL A 413 13.21 -10.44 -7.99
CA VAL A 413 14.08 -11.64 -7.94
C VAL A 413 15.52 -11.18 -7.83
N GLU A 414 16.26 -11.76 -6.89
CA GLU A 414 17.66 -11.39 -6.61
C GLU A 414 18.60 -11.68 -7.79
N GLU A 415 19.51 -10.74 -8.04
CA GLU A 415 20.61 -10.77 -9.03
C GLU A 415 20.18 -10.85 -10.50
N ASP A 416 19.46 -11.90 -10.91
CA ASP A 416 19.21 -12.21 -12.32
C ASP A 416 18.04 -11.39 -12.92
N GLU A 417 17.21 -10.81 -12.06
CA GLU A 417 16.10 -9.91 -12.44
C GLU A 417 15.04 -10.52 -13.39
N THR A 418 14.93 -11.85 -13.43
CA THR A 418 14.00 -12.59 -14.28
C THR A 418 13.35 -13.75 -13.55
N TYR A 419 12.25 -14.26 -14.09
CA TYR A 419 11.66 -15.52 -13.66
C TYR A 419 10.93 -16.22 -14.81
N VAL A 420 10.67 -17.52 -14.65
CA VAL A 420 9.96 -18.33 -15.64
C VAL A 420 8.46 -18.42 -15.27
N ALA A 421 7.60 -17.91 -16.15
CA ALA A 421 6.15 -17.90 -16.04
C ALA A 421 5.52 -18.70 -17.19
N ALA A 422 4.61 -19.63 -16.89
CA ALA A 422 4.03 -20.56 -17.86
C ALA A 422 5.09 -21.30 -18.73
N GLY A 423 6.28 -21.55 -18.15
CA GLY A 423 7.39 -22.21 -18.84
C GLY A 423 8.17 -21.30 -19.79
N LEU A 424 7.98 -19.98 -19.74
CA LEU A 424 8.61 -18.98 -20.60
C LEU A 424 9.26 -17.87 -19.77
N THR A 425 10.39 -17.34 -20.22
CA THR A 425 11.16 -16.33 -19.47
C THR A 425 10.54 -14.93 -19.58
N VAL A 426 10.27 -14.31 -18.43
CA VAL A 426 9.75 -12.95 -18.30
C VAL A 426 10.60 -12.10 -17.35
N HIS A 427 10.47 -10.77 -17.49
CA HIS A 427 11.25 -9.82 -16.69
C HIS A 427 10.58 -9.51 -15.35
N ASN A 428 11.38 -9.29 -14.30
CA ASN A 428 10.90 -8.86 -12.97
C ASN A 428 10.57 -7.35 -12.93
N CYS A 429 10.06 -6.83 -11.81
CA CYS A 429 10.01 -5.39 -11.57
C CYS A 429 11.25 -4.96 -10.77
N ILE A 430 11.98 -3.94 -11.22
CA ILE A 430 13.13 -3.42 -10.49
C ILE A 430 12.71 -2.20 -9.67
N LYS A 431 13.13 -2.15 -8.40
CA LYS A 431 12.97 -0.98 -7.52
C LYS A 431 13.71 0.21 -8.14
N LYS A 432 12.97 1.04 -8.88
CA LYS A 432 13.55 2.14 -9.68
C LYS A 432 14.37 3.11 -8.84
N CYS A 433 13.98 3.40 -7.62
CA CYS A 433 14.68 4.35 -6.77
C CYS A 433 14.73 3.83 -5.33
N PRO A 434 15.91 3.75 -4.69
CA PRO A 434 16.01 3.34 -3.30
C PRO A 434 15.30 4.31 -2.33
N PHE A 435 15.14 5.58 -2.74
CA PHE A 435 14.55 6.66 -1.95
C PHE A 435 13.08 6.98 -2.28
N ASP A 436 12.40 6.14 -3.08
CA ASP A 436 11.01 6.39 -3.55
C ASP A 436 10.83 7.79 -4.17
N ALA A 437 11.85 8.28 -4.88
CA ALA A 437 11.86 9.62 -5.46
C ALA A 437 11.16 9.71 -6.82
N ILE A 438 10.85 8.57 -7.45
CA ILE A 438 10.30 8.50 -8.79
C ILE A 438 8.97 7.78 -8.76
N ARG A 439 7.92 8.40 -9.32
CA ARG A 439 6.63 7.76 -9.52
C ARG A 439 6.16 7.92 -10.96
N ILE A 440 5.61 6.85 -11.52
CA ILE A 440 5.02 6.86 -12.86
C ILE A 440 3.56 6.48 -12.71
N ILE A 441 2.68 7.41 -13.06
CA ILE A 441 1.25 7.34 -12.79
C ILE A 441 0.52 7.26 -14.14
N GLY A 442 -0.38 6.29 -14.27
CA GLY A 442 -1.29 6.20 -15.41
C GLY A 442 -2.55 7.01 -15.14
N LEU A 443 -2.82 8.01 -15.97
CA LEU A 443 -4.06 8.80 -15.93
C LEU A 443 -4.88 8.57 -17.20
N PRO A 444 -6.22 8.65 -17.14
CA PRO A 444 -7.08 8.71 -18.33
C PRO A 444 -6.57 9.73 -19.35
N GLU A 445 -6.61 9.39 -20.64
CA GLU A 445 -6.13 10.28 -21.70
C GLU A 445 -6.96 11.55 -21.84
N ALA A 446 -8.27 11.47 -21.54
CA ALA A 446 -9.18 12.62 -21.53
C ALA A 446 -8.74 13.76 -20.58
N LEU A 447 -8.02 13.45 -19.49
CA LEU A 447 -7.53 14.48 -18.57
C LEU A 447 -6.41 15.34 -19.15
N LYS A 448 -5.79 14.93 -20.26
CA LYS A 448 -4.74 15.73 -20.90
C LYS A 448 -5.28 17.09 -21.36
N GLU A 449 -6.53 17.12 -21.78
CA GLU A 449 -7.23 18.34 -22.22
C GLU A 449 -7.59 19.23 -21.03
N ASP A 450 -7.74 18.68 -19.82
CA ASP A 450 -8.11 19.38 -18.57
C ASP A 450 -6.91 20.00 -17.82
N LEU A 451 -5.69 19.95 -18.38
CA LEU A 451 -4.47 20.42 -17.68
C LEU A 451 -4.44 21.95 -17.56
N VAL A 452 -4.54 22.46 -16.33
CA VAL A 452 -4.59 23.90 -16.04
C VAL A 452 -3.22 24.48 -15.69
N HIS A 453 -2.43 23.76 -14.90
CA HIS A 453 -1.12 24.26 -14.44
C HIS A 453 -0.10 23.15 -14.23
N GLN A 454 1.17 23.44 -14.56
CA GLN A 454 2.32 22.57 -14.30
C GLN A 454 3.52 23.40 -13.83
N TYR A 455 4.16 23.01 -12.72
CA TYR A 455 5.31 23.75 -12.17
C TYR A 455 6.63 23.52 -12.91
N GLY A 456 6.78 22.39 -13.59
CA GLY A 456 8.04 22.00 -14.22
C GLY A 456 7.99 20.60 -14.84
N LYS A 457 9.06 20.21 -15.52
CA LYS A 457 9.21 18.85 -16.03
C LYS A 457 9.20 17.85 -14.86
N ASN A 458 8.37 16.82 -14.97
CA ASN A 458 8.14 15.82 -13.91
C ASN A 458 7.77 16.39 -12.53
N ALA A 459 7.16 17.58 -12.50
CA ALA A 459 6.67 18.22 -11.28
C ALA A 459 5.15 18.10 -11.16
N PHE A 460 4.62 18.64 -10.05
CA PHE A 460 3.20 18.65 -9.77
C PHE A 460 2.36 19.26 -10.90
N ARG A 461 1.22 18.63 -11.19
CA ARG A 461 0.23 19.06 -12.20
C ARG A 461 -1.17 19.22 -11.59
N LEU A 462 -1.87 20.26 -12.01
CA LEU A 462 -3.23 20.54 -11.59
C LEU A 462 -4.18 20.46 -12.78
N PHE A 463 -5.25 19.67 -12.63
CA PHE A 463 -6.29 19.47 -13.63
C PHE A 463 -7.60 20.10 -13.15
N ARG A 464 -8.25 20.84 -14.06
CA ARG A 464 -9.45 21.66 -13.81
C ARG A 464 -9.22 22.79 -12.80
N ILE A 465 -10.19 23.71 -12.71
CA ILE A 465 -10.17 24.86 -11.79
C ILE A 465 -11.57 25.03 -11.16
N PRO A 466 -11.69 25.36 -9.86
CA PRO A 466 -12.99 25.60 -9.26
C PRO A 466 -13.44 27.04 -9.57
N VAL A 467 -14.74 27.25 -9.80
CA VAL A 467 -15.29 28.58 -10.07
C VAL A 467 -16.00 29.11 -8.82
N PRO A 468 -15.55 30.23 -8.22
CA PRO A 468 -16.23 30.84 -7.09
C PRO A 468 -17.59 31.42 -7.46
N LYS A 469 -18.58 31.29 -6.57
CA LYS A 469 -19.91 31.89 -6.73
C LYS A 469 -20.15 32.96 -5.67
N LYS A 470 -20.75 34.08 -6.07
CA LYS A 470 -21.15 35.17 -5.17
C LYS A 470 -22.38 34.73 -4.38
N GLY A 471 -22.46 35.03 -3.08
CA GLY A 471 -23.59 34.63 -2.24
C GLY A 471 -23.40 33.30 -1.52
N GLU A 472 -22.39 32.51 -1.88
CA GLU A 472 -22.11 31.18 -1.31
C GLU A 472 -20.69 31.12 -0.74
N VAL A 473 -20.51 30.35 0.33
CA VAL A 473 -19.17 29.94 0.77
C VAL A 473 -18.74 28.69 0.03
N ILE A 474 -17.68 28.81 -0.77
CA ILE A 474 -17.10 27.69 -1.51
C ILE A 474 -15.99 27.04 -0.68
N GLY A 475 -16.15 25.76 -0.33
CA GLY A 475 -15.14 24.95 0.33
C GLY A 475 -14.24 24.19 -0.66
N LEU A 476 -12.94 24.13 -0.40
CA LEU A 476 -12.00 23.25 -1.08
C LEU A 476 -11.54 22.16 -0.10
N LEU A 477 -11.84 20.90 -0.43
CA LEU A 477 -11.53 19.75 0.44
C LEU A 477 -10.69 18.71 -0.31
N GLY A 478 -9.55 18.35 0.26
CA GLY A 478 -8.71 17.27 -0.23
C GLY A 478 -7.41 17.12 0.59
N PRO A 479 -6.62 16.06 0.34
CA PRO A 479 -5.37 15.78 1.06
C PRO A 479 -4.36 16.93 0.99
N ASN A 480 -3.23 16.85 1.69
CA ASN A 480 -2.13 17.79 1.46
C ASN A 480 -1.37 17.51 0.16
N GLY A 481 -0.73 18.54 -0.41
CA GLY A 481 0.11 18.41 -1.60
C GLY A 481 -0.60 18.11 -2.93
N ILE A 482 -1.93 18.26 -3.01
CA ILE A 482 -2.75 18.09 -4.23
C ILE A 482 -3.09 19.43 -4.94
N GLY A 483 -2.46 20.54 -4.56
CA GLY A 483 -2.63 21.83 -5.25
C GLY A 483 -3.76 22.75 -4.77
N LYS A 484 -4.27 22.59 -3.54
CA LYS A 484 -5.29 23.50 -2.95
C LYS A 484 -4.82 24.97 -2.94
N THR A 485 -3.64 25.22 -2.36
CA THR A 485 -3.02 26.56 -2.33
C THR A 485 -2.69 27.05 -3.74
N THR A 486 -2.27 26.16 -4.66
CA THR A 486 -2.10 26.50 -6.08
C THR A 486 -3.40 27.00 -6.72
N CYS A 487 -4.54 26.39 -6.39
CA CYS A 487 -5.85 26.87 -6.84
C CYS A 487 -6.14 28.28 -6.29
N VAL A 488 -5.89 28.51 -4.99
CA VAL A 488 -6.08 29.83 -4.36
C VAL A 488 -5.24 30.89 -5.06
N SER A 489 -3.95 30.64 -5.31
CA SER A 489 -3.07 31.60 -6.00
C SER A 489 -3.49 31.87 -7.46
N MET A 490 -4.10 30.91 -8.15
CA MET A 490 -4.64 31.16 -9.50
C MET A 490 -5.93 31.96 -9.46
N LEU A 491 -6.85 31.62 -8.56
CA LEU A 491 -8.13 32.33 -8.40
C LEU A 491 -7.96 33.74 -7.84
N SER A 492 -6.89 34.00 -7.12
CA SER A 492 -6.54 35.32 -6.60
C SER A 492 -5.79 36.21 -7.61
N GLY A 493 -5.29 35.62 -8.71
CA GLY A 493 -4.49 36.31 -9.72
C GLY A 493 -3.00 36.43 -9.39
N GLU A 494 -2.50 35.83 -8.30
CA GLU A 494 -1.06 35.78 -7.97
C GLU A 494 -0.26 34.99 -9.02
N ILE A 495 -0.86 33.92 -9.56
CA ILE A 495 -0.26 33.05 -10.57
C ILE A 495 -1.24 32.90 -11.73
N ALA A 496 -0.81 33.15 -12.96
CA ALA A 496 -1.61 32.80 -14.12
C ALA A 496 -1.51 31.29 -14.41
N PRO A 497 -2.64 30.62 -14.77
CA PRO A 497 -2.58 29.29 -15.34
C PRO A 497 -1.63 29.24 -16.54
N ASN A 498 -0.91 28.14 -16.71
CA ASN A 498 0.06 28.01 -17.81
C ASN A 498 -0.30 26.91 -18.81
N LEU A 499 -1.39 26.18 -18.60
CA LEU A 499 -1.90 25.13 -19.49
C LEU A 499 -0.85 24.07 -19.83
N GLY A 500 0.08 23.80 -18.91
CA GLY A 500 1.19 22.88 -19.11
C GLY A 500 2.46 23.49 -19.73
N HIS A 501 2.43 24.75 -20.14
CA HIS A 501 3.59 25.48 -20.68
C HIS A 501 4.54 26.00 -19.59
N TYR A 502 5.04 25.10 -18.74
CA TYR A 502 5.89 25.42 -17.56
C TYR A 502 7.21 26.13 -17.87
N ARG A 503 7.66 26.14 -19.14
CA ARG A 503 8.88 26.87 -19.56
C ARG A 503 8.64 28.36 -19.80
N ARG A 504 7.39 28.81 -19.91
CA ARG A 504 7.07 30.23 -20.14
C ARG A 504 7.32 31.02 -18.86
N LYS A 505 8.09 32.12 -18.98
CA LYS A 505 8.43 33.00 -17.84
C LYS A 505 7.41 34.11 -17.61
N LYS A 506 6.57 34.44 -18.61
CA LYS A 506 5.55 35.48 -18.52
C LYS A 506 4.15 34.86 -18.49
N PRO A 507 3.19 35.46 -17.77
CA PRO A 507 1.79 35.05 -17.82
C PRO A 507 1.19 35.37 -19.20
N HIS A 508 0.39 34.45 -19.74
CA HIS A 508 -0.30 34.59 -21.03
C HIS A 508 -1.81 34.44 -20.82
N TRP A 509 -2.45 35.51 -20.36
CA TRP A 509 -3.88 35.49 -20.06
C TRP A 509 -4.75 35.27 -21.30
N ASP A 510 -4.36 35.76 -22.47
CA ASP A 510 -5.13 35.58 -23.72
C ASP A 510 -5.34 34.09 -24.06
N ASP A 511 -4.26 33.29 -23.98
CA ASP A 511 -4.33 31.83 -24.20
C ASP A 511 -5.21 31.14 -23.16
N VAL A 512 -5.15 31.59 -21.89
CA VAL A 512 -5.97 31.06 -20.80
C VAL A 512 -7.44 31.37 -21.02
N LEU A 513 -7.77 32.61 -21.38
CA LEU A 513 -9.14 33.04 -21.62
C LEU A 513 -9.74 32.36 -22.84
N GLU A 514 -8.97 32.18 -23.92
CA GLU A 514 -9.45 31.44 -25.10
C GLU A 514 -9.66 29.96 -24.77
N TYR A 515 -8.79 29.33 -23.96
CA TYR A 515 -8.97 27.94 -23.53
C TYR A 515 -10.25 27.75 -22.70
N PHE A 516 -10.59 28.68 -21.81
CA PHE A 516 -11.80 28.58 -20.98
C PHE A 516 -13.07 29.12 -21.65
N LYS A 517 -13.00 29.60 -22.90
CA LYS A 517 -14.12 30.25 -23.60
C LYS A 517 -15.39 29.42 -23.59
N GLY A 518 -16.51 30.06 -23.22
CA GLY A 518 -17.81 29.39 -23.10
C GLY A 518 -18.04 28.65 -21.79
N THR A 519 -17.14 28.77 -20.80
CA THR A 519 -17.30 28.22 -19.44
C THR A 519 -17.46 29.32 -18.40
N GLU A 520 -18.05 29.02 -17.23
CA GLU A 520 -18.13 29.97 -16.10
C GLU A 520 -16.74 30.44 -15.62
N ALA A 521 -15.70 29.62 -15.81
CA ALA A 521 -14.33 29.96 -15.45
C ALA A 521 -13.78 31.11 -16.30
N HIS A 522 -14.21 31.24 -17.57
CA HIS A 522 -13.82 32.35 -18.44
C HIS A 522 -14.23 33.69 -17.84
N ASP A 523 -15.50 33.82 -17.46
CA ASP A 523 -16.05 35.08 -16.95
C ASP A 523 -15.35 35.52 -15.65
N TYR A 524 -15.03 34.58 -14.77
CA TYR A 524 -14.31 34.86 -13.54
C TYR A 524 -12.85 35.24 -13.81
N LEU A 525 -12.13 34.44 -14.60
CA LEU A 525 -10.72 34.67 -14.89
C LEU A 525 -10.49 35.94 -15.72
N ALA A 526 -11.42 36.31 -16.61
CA ALA A 526 -11.37 37.55 -17.37
C ALA A 526 -11.38 38.77 -16.43
N LYS A 527 -12.28 38.76 -15.43
CA LYS A 527 -12.34 39.82 -14.42
C LYS A 527 -11.08 39.90 -13.57
N ILE A 528 -10.47 38.76 -13.24
CA ILE A 528 -9.18 38.72 -12.53
C ILE A 528 -8.04 39.27 -13.42
N ALA A 529 -7.96 38.83 -14.68
CA ALA A 529 -6.94 39.25 -15.64
C ALA A 529 -7.00 40.77 -15.90
N ASN A 530 -8.21 41.31 -16.04
CA ASN A 530 -8.48 42.74 -16.25
C ASN A 530 -8.39 43.57 -14.96
N LYS A 531 -8.17 42.94 -13.79
CA LYS A 531 -8.15 43.58 -12.46
C LYS A 531 -9.46 44.28 -12.10
N GLU A 532 -10.59 43.77 -12.60
CA GLU A 532 -11.94 44.24 -12.26
C GLU A 532 -12.40 43.71 -10.89
N LEU A 533 -11.83 42.58 -10.44
CA LEU A 533 -12.07 42.03 -9.11
C LEU A 533 -10.85 42.23 -8.21
N THR A 534 -11.08 42.77 -7.02
CA THR A 534 -10.07 42.90 -5.99
C THR A 534 -10.07 41.68 -5.05
N THR A 535 -8.89 41.24 -4.61
CA THR A 535 -8.73 40.00 -3.84
C THR A 535 -8.07 40.24 -2.49
N ALA A 536 -8.53 39.51 -1.46
CA ALA A 536 -7.93 39.50 -0.13
C ALA A 536 -7.66 38.05 0.29
N ILE A 537 -6.42 37.75 0.66
CA ILE A 537 -5.98 36.39 1.01
C ILE A 537 -5.48 36.39 2.45
N LYS A 538 -6.04 35.50 3.27
CA LYS A 538 -5.45 35.14 4.56
C LYS A 538 -4.30 34.15 4.30
N PRO A 539 -3.06 34.46 4.72
CA PRO A 539 -1.93 33.56 4.51
C PRO A 539 -2.07 32.28 5.36
N GLN A 540 -1.69 31.13 4.82
CA GLN A 540 -1.75 29.84 5.52
C GLN A 540 -0.90 29.86 6.80
N TYR A 541 0.38 30.27 6.71
CA TYR A 541 1.33 30.31 7.84
C TYR A 541 1.29 31.64 8.58
N VAL A 542 0.51 31.72 9.64
CA VAL A 542 0.37 32.94 10.46
C VAL A 542 1.60 33.26 11.29
N ASP A 543 2.45 32.28 11.60
CA ASP A 543 3.69 32.48 12.38
C ASP A 543 4.65 33.43 11.66
N LYS A 544 4.58 33.49 10.32
CA LYS A 544 5.39 34.41 9.51
C LYS A 544 4.95 35.87 9.66
N LEU A 545 3.71 36.14 10.08
CA LEU A 545 3.20 37.50 10.24
C LEU A 545 4.01 38.29 11.28
N SER A 546 4.40 37.65 12.38
CA SER A 546 5.25 38.23 13.43
C SER A 546 6.62 38.69 12.93
N LYS A 547 7.11 38.10 11.83
CA LYS A 547 8.39 38.47 11.19
C LYS A 547 8.25 39.58 10.16
N ILE A 548 7.04 39.79 9.64
CA ILE A 548 6.76 40.73 8.53
C ILE A 548 6.24 42.06 9.08
N TYR A 549 5.42 42.01 10.12
CA TYR A 549 4.78 43.18 10.71
C TYR A 549 5.24 43.37 12.15
N SER A 550 5.66 44.59 12.48
CA SER A 550 6.06 45.00 13.83
C SER A 550 5.12 46.07 14.39
N GLY A 551 5.07 46.20 15.71
CA GLY A 551 4.24 47.17 16.42
C GLY A 551 2.94 46.57 16.96
N LYS A 552 2.03 47.44 17.38
CA LYS A 552 0.79 47.04 18.05
C LYS A 552 -0.28 46.59 17.07
N VAL A 553 -1.08 45.63 17.52
CA VAL A 553 -2.22 45.08 16.76
C VAL A 553 -3.22 46.17 16.37
N ARG A 554 -3.58 47.06 17.29
CA ARG A 554 -4.51 48.17 17.05
C ARG A 554 -4.06 49.06 15.89
N ASP A 555 -2.77 49.39 15.83
CA ASP A 555 -2.24 50.31 14.83
C ASP A 555 -2.27 49.67 13.44
N LEU A 556 -1.93 48.38 13.34
CA LEU A 556 -2.03 47.61 12.11
C LEU A 556 -3.48 47.56 11.62
N LEU A 557 -4.43 47.18 12.47
CA LEU A 557 -5.82 47.03 12.09
C LEU A 557 -6.48 48.36 11.71
N ARG A 558 -6.18 49.46 12.43
CA ARG A 558 -6.67 50.80 12.10
C ARG A 558 -6.16 51.29 10.74
N LYS A 559 -4.92 50.95 10.38
CA LYS A 559 -4.34 51.31 9.08
C LYS A 559 -5.03 50.58 7.92
N ILE A 560 -5.52 49.37 8.16
CA ILE A 560 -6.18 48.54 7.15
C ILE A 560 -7.68 48.87 7.06
N ASP A 561 -8.32 49.23 8.18
CA ASP A 561 -9.75 49.51 8.22
C ASP A 561 -10.12 50.75 7.40
N ARG A 562 -10.66 50.51 6.21
CA ARG A 562 -11.21 51.55 5.33
C ARG A 562 -12.73 51.69 5.43
N GLN A 563 -13.40 50.73 6.09
CA GLN A 563 -14.85 50.62 6.12
C GLN A 563 -15.46 50.93 7.49
N GLY A 564 -14.63 51.21 8.50
CA GLY A 564 -15.08 51.45 9.88
C GLY A 564 -15.58 50.18 10.59
N LYS A 565 -15.18 48.99 10.11
CA LYS A 565 -15.65 47.70 10.63
C LYS A 565 -14.81 47.16 11.79
N LEU A 566 -13.75 47.86 12.19
CA LEU A 566 -12.85 47.40 13.26
C LEU A 566 -13.57 47.13 14.57
N GLY A 567 -14.54 47.96 14.97
CA GLY A 567 -15.28 47.77 16.23
C GLY A 567 -16.07 46.45 16.25
N GLU A 568 -16.81 46.18 15.16
CA GLU A 568 -17.61 44.97 14.99
C GLU A 568 -16.73 43.70 14.98
N LEU A 569 -15.64 43.72 14.21
CA LEU A 569 -14.71 42.59 14.12
C LEU A 569 -13.93 42.37 15.43
N THR A 570 -13.60 43.44 16.15
CA THR A 570 -12.94 43.35 17.47
C THR A 570 -13.81 42.60 18.47
N ALA A 571 -15.12 42.86 18.48
CA ALA A 571 -16.06 42.13 19.32
C ALA A 571 -16.25 40.68 18.84
N SER A 572 -16.48 40.49 17.54
CA SER A 572 -16.84 39.18 16.97
C SER A 572 -15.70 38.15 17.03
N LEU A 573 -14.45 38.61 16.90
CA LEU A 573 -13.24 37.78 16.96
C LEU A 573 -12.51 37.87 18.32
N GLU A 574 -13.09 38.53 19.31
CA GLU A 574 -12.50 38.73 20.65
C GLU A 574 -11.07 39.28 20.60
N LEU A 575 -10.83 40.30 19.77
CA LEU A 575 -9.49 40.89 19.62
C LEU A 575 -9.13 41.78 20.81
N GLY A 576 -10.14 42.27 21.55
CA GLY A 576 -10.00 43.27 22.61
C GLY A 576 -8.90 42.96 23.64
N SER A 577 -8.73 41.68 23.99
CA SER A 577 -7.73 41.25 24.99
C SER A 577 -6.28 41.42 24.55
N PHE A 578 -6.00 41.57 23.25
CA PHE A 578 -4.64 41.69 22.71
C PHE A 578 -4.45 42.85 21.72
N MET A 579 -5.42 43.76 21.60
CA MET A 579 -5.33 44.94 20.72
C MET A 579 -4.10 45.83 21.01
N ASP A 580 -3.68 45.92 22.27
CA ASP A 580 -2.57 46.78 22.70
C ASP A 580 -1.23 46.04 22.82
N ARG A 581 -1.21 44.72 22.54
CA ARG A 581 0.00 43.89 22.56
C ARG A 581 0.76 44.01 21.24
N ASP A 582 2.07 43.71 21.30
CA ASP A 582 2.91 43.62 20.12
C ASP A 582 2.60 42.31 19.36
N ILE A 583 2.60 42.37 18.03
CA ILE A 583 2.34 41.23 17.14
C ILE A 583 3.33 40.08 17.42
N ALA A 584 4.58 40.38 17.77
CA ALA A 584 5.60 39.37 18.07
C ALA A 584 5.31 38.56 19.35
N GLN A 585 4.43 39.05 20.23
CA GLN A 585 4.08 38.43 21.51
C GLN A 585 2.78 37.62 21.46
N LEU A 586 2.12 37.58 20.31
CA LEU A 586 0.85 36.89 20.14
C LEU A 586 1.04 35.38 20.04
N SER A 587 0.12 34.64 20.64
CA SER A 587 -0.03 33.20 20.43
C SER A 587 -0.52 32.87 19.02
N GLY A 588 -0.34 31.62 18.57
CA GLY A 588 -0.83 31.18 17.25
C GLY A 588 -2.32 31.44 17.02
N GLY A 589 -3.16 31.22 18.05
CA GLY A 589 -4.60 31.50 17.97
C GLY A 589 -4.94 33.00 17.95
N GLU A 590 -4.16 33.86 18.61
CA GLU A 590 -4.28 35.32 18.50
C GLU A 590 -3.82 35.81 17.12
N LEU A 591 -2.68 35.30 16.61
CA LEU A 591 -2.17 35.57 15.26
C LEU A 591 -3.17 35.17 14.18
N GLN A 592 -3.84 34.03 14.34
CA GLN A 592 -4.87 33.55 13.43
C GLN A 592 -6.07 34.51 13.39
N ARG A 593 -6.58 34.93 14.56
CA ARG A 593 -7.71 35.88 14.65
C ARG A 593 -7.33 37.26 14.11
N LEU A 594 -6.10 37.72 14.36
CA LEU A 594 -5.54 38.93 13.75
C LEU A 594 -5.50 38.82 12.22
N ALA A 595 -5.00 37.71 11.68
CA ALA A 595 -4.90 37.50 10.23
C ALA A 595 -6.28 37.52 9.56
N ILE A 596 -7.27 36.87 10.18
CA ILE A 596 -8.65 36.87 9.68
C ILE A 596 -9.23 38.29 9.71
N ALA A 597 -9.08 39.01 10.84
CA ALA A 597 -9.55 40.38 10.96
C ALA A 597 -8.91 41.31 9.92
N ALA A 598 -7.59 41.25 9.76
CA ALA A 598 -6.85 42.05 8.79
C ALA A 598 -7.29 41.75 7.35
N THR A 599 -7.57 40.49 7.02
CA THR A 599 -8.10 40.11 5.70
C THR A 599 -9.50 40.65 5.48
N MET A 600 -10.38 40.60 6.48
CA MET A 600 -11.77 41.07 6.37
C MET A 600 -11.92 42.59 6.39
N LEU A 601 -10.95 43.32 6.94
CA LEU A 601 -10.92 44.78 6.91
C LEU A 601 -10.49 45.34 5.54
N LYS A 602 -9.83 44.52 4.70
CA LYS A 602 -9.52 44.92 3.32
C LYS A 602 -10.81 44.92 2.52
N ASP A 603 -11.14 46.04 1.90
CA ASP A 603 -12.26 46.08 0.95
C ASP A 603 -11.88 45.34 -0.33
N ALA A 604 -12.32 44.08 -0.43
CA ALA A 604 -12.14 43.23 -1.58
C ALA A 604 -13.48 42.66 -2.09
N ASP A 605 -13.48 42.19 -3.34
CA ASP A 605 -14.61 41.47 -3.94
C ASP A 605 -14.56 39.98 -3.67
N VAL A 606 -13.34 39.42 -3.60
CA VAL A 606 -13.06 38.00 -3.39
C VAL A 606 -12.18 37.80 -2.16
N TYR A 607 -12.63 36.95 -1.24
CA TYR A 607 -11.90 36.60 -0.03
C TYR A 607 -11.51 35.13 -0.03
N PHE A 608 -10.23 34.87 0.24
CA PHE A 608 -9.66 33.54 0.35
C PHE A 608 -9.20 33.30 1.79
N PHE A 609 -9.71 32.24 2.41
CA PHE A 609 -9.32 31.80 3.73
C PHE A 609 -8.66 30.43 3.64
N ASP A 610 -7.33 30.38 3.72
CA ASP A 610 -6.56 29.13 3.76
C ASP A 610 -6.36 28.69 5.22
N GLU A 611 -7.04 27.60 5.59
CA GLU A 611 -7.09 27.01 6.94
C GLU A 611 -7.39 28.03 8.06
N PRO A 612 -8.58 28.67 8.07
CA PRO A 612 -8.97 29.64 9.10
C PRO A 612 -9.17 29.02 10.51
N SER A 613 -9.41 27.72 10.64
CA SER A 613 -9.65 27.04 11.92
C SER A 613 -8.39 26.62 12.68
N SER A 614 -7.21 26.67 12.05
CA SER A 614 -5.94 26.21 12.64
C SER A 614 -5.56 27.00 13.91
N TYR A 615 -5.02 26.30 14.91
CA TYR A 615 -4.66 26.80 16.26
C TYR A 615 -5.80 27.32 17.14
N LEU A 616 -7.04 27.28 16.65
CA LEU A 616 -8.21 27.73 17.38
C LEU A 616 -8.85 26.57 18.13
N ASP A 617 -9.39 26.86 19.31
CA ASP A 617 -10.31 25.94 19.99
C ASP A 617 -11.70 25.96 19.33
N ILE A 618 -12.57 25.04 19.73
CA ILE A 618 -13.91 24.89 19.11
C ILE A 618 -14.75 26.18 19.17
N TYR A 619 -14.62 26.97 20.24
CA TYR A 619 -15.41 28.20 20.43
C TYR A 619 -14.97 29.23 19.41
N GLN A 620 -13.66 29.42 19.30
CA GLN A 620 -13.05 30.35 18.37
C GLN A 620 -13.29 29.92 16.91
N ARG A 621 -13.17 28.62 16.58
CA ARG A 621 -13.46 28.08 15.24
C ARG A 621 -14.86 28.44 14.76
N LEU A 622 -15.86 28.27 15.63
CA LEU A 622 -17.25 28.53 15.27
C LEU A 622 -17.54 30.02 15.13
N ARG A 623 -16.95 30.87 15.98
CA ARG A 623 -17.07 32.33 15.83
C ARG A 623 -16.46 32.80 14.51
N VAL A 624 -15.24 32.34 14.21
CA VAL A 624 -14.58 32.61 12.93
C VAL A 624 -15.46 32.16 11.76
N ALA A 625 -16.03 30.96 11.83
CA ALA A 625 -16.90 30.47 10.77
C ALA A 625 -18.16 31.33 10.58
N LYS A 626 -18.81 31.79 11.66
CA LYS A 626 -19.95 32.74 11.56
C LYS A 626 -19.56 34.04 10.88
N VAL A 627 -18.41 34.59 11.28
CA VAL A 627 -17.93 35.87 10.75
C VAL A 627 -17.62 35.74 9.26
N ILE A 628 -16.95 34.65 8.83
CA ILE A 628 -16.69 34.38 7.41
C ILE A 628 -18.00 34.17 6.63
N GLN A 629 -18.98 33.45 7.19
CA GLN A 629 -20.28 33.23 6.55
C GLN A 629 -21.07 34.54 6.39
N SER A 630 -20.90 35.51 7.29
CA SER A 630 -21.56 36.81 7.14
C SER A 630 -21.09 37.57 5.89
N LEU A 631 -19.84 37.34 5.48
CA LEU A 631 -19.20 37.98 4.32
C LEU A 631 -19.73 37.43 3.00
N SER A 632 -20.12 36.16 2.94
CA SER A 632 -20.54 35.51 1.68
C SER A 632 -21.83 36.08 1.11
N LYS A 633 -22.67 36.72 1.93
CA LYS A 633 -23.94 37.35 1.49
C LYS A 633 -23.75 38.32 0.33
N GLU A 634 -22.62 39.02 0.28
CA GLU A 634 -22.36 40.08 -0.69
C GLU A 634 -21.07 39.89 -1.50
N LYS A 635 -20.22 38.93 -1.13
CA LYS A 635 -18.86 38.77 -1.67
C LYS A 635 -18.61 37.33 -2.13
N TYR A 636 -17.55 37.12 -2.91
CA TYR A 636 -17.07 35.78 -3.22
C TYR A 636 -16.21 35.28 -2.06
N VAL A 637 -16.50 34.11 -1.52
CA VAL A 637 -15.75 33.54 -0.39
C VAL A 637 -15.31 32.13 -0.73
N VAL A 638 -14.00 31.90 -0.68
CA VAL A 638 -13.38 30.58 -0.87
C VAL A 638 -12.63 30.20 0.40
N VAL A 639 -12.89 29.00 0.90
CA VAL A 639 -12.29 28.49 2.13
C VAL A 639 -11.62 27.15 1.87
N VAL A 640 -10.38 27.00 2.30
CA VAL A 640 -9.68 25.72 2.38
C VAL A 640 -9.74 25.26 3.83
N GLU A 641 -10.36 24.10 4.10
CA GLU A 641 -10.50 23.59 5.46
C GLU A 641 -10.25 22.07 5.52
N HIS A 642 -9.68 21.68 6.66
CA HIS A 642 -9.39 20.27 6.97
C HIS A 642 -10.27 19.75 8.11
N ASP A 643 -10.83 20.63 8.93
CA ASP A 643 -11.83 20.26 9.92
C ASP A 643 -13.19 20.07 9.22
N LEU A 644 -13.62 18.82 9.09
CA LEU A 644 -14.87 18.46 8.41
C LEU A 644 -16.11 18.99 9.15
N ALA A 645 -16.05 19.14 10.47
CA ALA A 645 -17.17 19.66 11.26
C ALA A 645 -17.32 21.18 11.05
N VAL A 646 -16.20 21.91 11.05
CA VAL A 646 -16.19 23.35 10.73
C VAL A 646 -16.58 23.57 9.27
N LEU A 647 -16.09 22.75 8.34
CA LEU A 647 -16.44 22.85 6.93
C LEU A 647 -17.95 22.62 6.68
N ASP A 648 -18.59 21.65 7.35
CA ASP A 648 -20.06 21.42 7.26
C ASP A 648 -20.87 22.62 7.78
N PHE A 649 -20.34 23.34 8.77
CA PHE A 649 -20.97 24.54 9.28
C PHE A 649 -20.78 25.75 8.35
N LEU A 650 -19.58 25.88 7.78
CA LEU A 650 -19.12 27.08 7.08
C LEU A 650 -19.50 27.10 5.59
N ALA A 651 -19.30 25.98 4.87
CA ALA A 651 -19.44 25.93 3.42
C ALA A 651 -20.86 25.58 2.97
N ASP A 652 -21.28 26.16 1.84
CA ASP A 652 -22.54 25.80 1.16
C ASP A 652 -22.26 24.72 0.10
N THR A 653 -21.24 24.98 -0.73
CA THR A 653 -20.80 24.13 -1.83
C THR A 653 -19.33 23.76 -1.62
N VAL A 654 -18.95 22.51 -1.88
CA VAL A 654 -17.58 22.03 -1.74
C VAL A 654 -17.09 21.41 -3.05
N PHE A 655 -15.89 21.78 -3.47
CA PHE A 655 -15.13 21.09 -4.50
C PHE A 655 -14.19 20.08 -3.83
N LEU A 656 -14.39 18.80 -4.18
CA LEU A 656 -13.48 17.74 -3.75
C LEU A 656 -12.27 17.71 -4.67
N MET A 657 -11.09 17.61 -4.09
CA MET A 657 -9.85 17.42 -4.81
C MET A 657 -9.24 16.07 -4.45
N TYR A 658 -8.88 15.31 -5.48
CA TYR A 658 -8.26 14.00 -5.35
C TYR A 658 -7.06 13.89 -6.29
N GLY A 659 -6.19 12.92 -6.02
CA GLY A 659 -4.97 12.72 -6.79
C GLY A 659 -3.89 12.14 -5.90
N GLU A 660 -2.65 12.44 -6.25
CA GLU A 660 -1.49 11.92 -5.56
C GLU A 660 -0.59 13.06 -5.08
N GLU A 661 -0.25 13.02 -3.79
CA GLU A 661 0.51 14.05 -3.09
C GLU A 661 1.83 14.38 -3.81
N GLY A 662 2.01 15.66 -4.16
CA GLY A 662 3.19 16.19 -4.87
C GLY A 662 3.31 15.76 -6.33
N ALA A 663 2.38 14.94 -6.83
CA ALA A 663 2.36 14.44 -8.19
C ALA A 663 1.30 15.11 -9.06
N TYR A 664 0.02 14.98 -8.69
CA TYR A 664 -1.05 15.65 -9.41
C TYR A 664 -2.30 15.83 -8.54
N GLY A 665 -3.11 16.83 -8.87
CA GLY A 665 -4.42 17.05 -8.28
C GLY A 665 -5.48 17.25 -9.36
N ILE A 666 -6.66 16.67 -9.16
CA ILE A 666 -7.84 16.82 -10.01
C ILE A 666 -8.97 17.37 -9.16
N ILE A 667 -9.68 18.35 -9.70
CA ILE A 667 -10.85 18.95 -9.05
C ILE A 667 -12.12 18.27 -9.58
N ALA A 668 -12.88 17.68 -8.67
CA ALA A 668 -14.17 17.09 -8.95
C ALA A 668 -15.24 18.17 -9.15
N GLN A 669 -16.39 17.77 -9.68
CA GLN A 669 -17.54 18.66 -9.82
C GLN A 669 -18.05 19.15 -8.44
N PRO A 670 -18.59 20.40 -8.37
CA PRO A 670 -19.07 20.98 -7.12
C PRO A 670 -20.26 20.20 -6.56
N ARG A 671 -20.33 20.11 -5.24
CA ARG A 671 -21.41 19.39 -4.53
C ARG A 671 -21.86 20.17 -3.30
N PRO A 672 -23.13 20.05 -2.90
CA PRO A 672 -23.57 20.52 -1.59
C PRO A 672 -22.71 19.91 -0.47
N VAL A 673 -22.39 20.70 0.55
CA VAL A 673 -21.42 20.34 1.61
C VAL A 673 -21.65 18.96 2.23
N ARG A 674 -22.92 18.60 2.54
CA ARG A 674 -23.27 17.29 3.11
C ARG A 674 -22.84 16.14 2.18
N THR A 675 -23.21 16.23 0.91
CA THR A 675 -22.91 15.21 -0.10
C THR A 675 -21.41 15.12 -0.35
N ALA A 676 -20.72 16.26 -0.40
CA ALA A 676 -19.28 16.30 -0.60
C ALA A 676 -18.53 15.60 0.55
N ILE A 677 -18.87 15.90 1.81
CA ILE A 677 -18.25 15.26 2.97
C ILE A 677 -18.55 13.75 2.99
N ASN A 678 -19.78 13.33 2.70
CA ASN A 678 -20.14 11.92 2.68
C ASN A 678 -19.39 11.15 1.56
N VAL A 679 -19.24 11.75 0.37
CA VAL A 679 -18.41 11.18 -0.72
C VAL A 679 -16.93 11.13 -0.31
N TYR A 680 -16.43 12.16 0.37
CA TYR A 680 -15.07 12.20 0.89
C TYR A 680 -14.81 11.08 1.92
N LEU A 681 -15.75 10.83 2.83
CA LEU A 681 -15.71 9.74 3.81
C LEU A 681 -15.95 8.36 3.17
N GLY A 682 -16.71 8.28 2.08
CA GLY A 682 -16.88 7.07 1.27
C GLY A 682 -15.61 6.66 0.50
N GLY A 683 -14.78 7.64 0.12
CA GLY A 683 -13.54 7.38 -0.64
C GLY A 683 -13.77 7.06 -2.12
N TYR A 684 -15.00 7.27 -2.63
CA TYR A 684 -15.40 6.91 -3.98
C TYR A 684 -16.34 7.95 -4.61
N LEU A 685 -15.91 8.51 -5.74
CA LEU A 685 -16.68 9.40 -6.62
C LEU A 685 -17.44 8.53 -7.63
N LYS A 686 -18.75 8.33 -7.40
CA LYS A 686 -19.58 7.45 -8.22
C LYS A 686 -19.72 7.94 -9.66
N GLU A 687 -19.93 9.23 -9.85
CA GLU A 687 -20.22 9.87 -11.14
C GLU A 687 -19.00 9.90 -12.06
N GLU A 688 -17.81 10.05 -11.47
CA GLU A 688 -16.54 10.01 -12.20
C GLU A 688 -15.95 8.59 -12.23
N ASN A 689 -16.59 7.63 -11.55
CA ASN A 689 -16.12 6.26 -11.34
C ASN A 689 -14.67 6.19 -10.83
N ILE A 690 -14.34 7.02 -9.84
CA ILE A 690 -12.98 7.13 -9.29
C ILE A 690 -12.99 6.79 -7.80
N ARG A 691 -12.23 5.76 -7.44
CA ARG A 691 -11.90 5.44 -6.04
C ARG A 691 -10.56 6.08 -5.71
N PHE A 692 -10.58 7.11 -4.87
CA PHE A 692 -9.36 7.78 -4.41
C PHE A 692 -8.90 7.31 -3.02
N ARG A 693 -9.66 6.40 -2.39
CA ARG A 693 -9.25 5.69 -1.16
C ARG A 693 -9.76 4.26 -1.12
N ASP A 694 -8.92 3.33 -0.67
CA ASP A 694 -9.24 1.89 -0.63
C ASP A 694 -10.32 1.54 0.40
N ARG A 695 -10.30 2.22 1.56
CA ARG A 695 -11.20 1.96 2.68
C ARG A 695 -12.09 3.16 2.94
N GLU A 696 -13.34 2.89 3.31
CA GLU A 696 -14.27 3.89 3.81
C GLU A 696 -13.88 4.30 5.24
N ILE A 697 -14.16 5.56 5.60
CA ILE A 697 -14.16 6.01 6.99
C ILE A 697 -15.60 5.89 7.50
N ARG A 698 -15.77 5.10 8.56
CA ARG A 698 -17.06 4.90 9.22
C ARG A 698 -16.98 5.42 10.64
N PHE A 699 -18.11 5.96 11.10
CA PHE A 699 -18.32 6.36 12.48
C PHE A 699 -19.24 5.33 13.12
N ASP A 700 -18.74 4.61 14.12
CA ASP A 700 -19.50 3.56 14.77
C ASP A 700 -20.36 4.16 15.89
N VAL A 701 -21.68 3.91 15.84
CA VAL A 701 -22.56 4.21 16.97
C VAL A 701 -22.34 3.12 18.01
N ARG A 702 -21.56 3.42 19.04
CA ARG A 702 -21.32 2.45 20.12
C ARG A 702 -22.44 2.56 21.16
N PRO A 703 -23.14 1.46 21.49
CA PRO A 703 -24.05 1.48 22.63
C PRO A 703 -23.25 1.83 23.89
N PRO A 704 -23.85 2.54 24.87
CA PRO A 704 -23.24 2.70 26.17
C PRO A 704 -22.94 1.31 26.71
N ARG A 705 -21.65 0.95 26.81
CA ARG A 705 -21.26 -0.34 27.39
C ARG A 705 -21.79 -0.34 28.82
N ALA A 706 -22.56 -1.37 29.19
CA ALA A 706 -22.87 -1.62 30.60
C ALA A 706 -21.55 -1.62 31.37
N ALA A 707 -21.53 -0.90 32.50
CA ALA A 707 -20.37 -0.56 33.33
C ALA A 707 -19.09 -1.33 32.99
N TRP A 708 -18.07 -0.61 32.49
CA TRP A 708 -16.71 -1.13 32.30
C TRP A 708 -16.23 -1.86 33.56
N GLN A 709 -16.28 -3.20 33.56
CA GLN A 709 -15.64 -4.05 34.58
C GLN A 709 -14.16 -4.21 34.25
N ALA A 710 -13.45 -3.09 34.06
CA ALA A 710 -12.00 -3.08 33.87
C ALA A 710 -11.34 -2.53 35.12
N ASP A 711 -10.21 -3.12 35.51
CA ASP A 711 -9.43 -2.67 36.65
C ASP A 711 -9.03 -1.19 36.49
N VAL A 712 -9.02 -0.48 37.60
CA VAL A 712 -8.48 0.89 37.68
C VAL A 712 -6.97 0.83 37.42
N LEU A 713 -6.49 1.63 36.48
CA LEU A 713 -5.06 1.80 36.20
C LEU A 713 -4.45 2.84 37.14
N LEU A 714 -5.11 4.00 37.24
CA LEU A 714 -4.71 5.07 38.14
C LEU A 714 -5.95 5.82 38.65
N GLU A 715 -5.83 6.33 39.86
CA GLU A 715 -6.82 7.18 40.52
C GLU A 715 -6.13 8.47 40.95
N PHE A 716 -6.82 9.59 40.85
CA PHE A 716 -6.33 10.88 41.32
C PHE A 716 -7.37 11.54 42.21
N ASP A 717 -6.89 12.06 43.33
CA ASP A 717 -7.67 12.94 44.21
C ASP A 717 -7.90 14.29 43.51
N GLU A 718 -8.51 15.25 44.20
CA GLU A 718 -8.61 16.61 43.67
C GLU A 718 -7.20 17.20 43.49
N LEU A 719 -6.80 17.41 42.25
CA LEU A 719 -5.50 17.98 41.89
C LEU A 719 -5.64 19.48 41.73
N THR A 720 -4.79 20.23 42.42
CA THR A 720 -4.67 21.68 42.22
C THR A 720 -3.27 22.01 41.73
N LYS A 721 -3.14 22.84 40.69
CA LYS A 721 -1.88 23.43 40.23
C LYS A 721 -2.04 24.94 40.16
N ARG A 722 -1.19 25.66 40.89
CA ARG A 722 -1.13 27.13 40.90
C ARG A 722 0.14 27.61 40.22
N TYR A 723 -0.02 28.51 39.26
CA TYR A 723 1.00 29.39 38.73
C TYR A 723 0.69 30.83 39.19
N GLU A 724 1.56 31.79 38.86
CA GLU A 724 1.43 33.19 39.31
C GLU A 724 0.06 33.79 38.93
N ASP A 725 -0.38 33.64 37.69
CA ASP A 725 -1.64 34.20 37.17
C ASP A 725 -2.72 33.16 36.83
N PHE A 726 -2.46 31.87 37.06
CA PHE A 726 -3.33 30.77 36.63
C PHE A 726 -3.52 29.68 37.69
N GLU A 727 -4.76 29.30 37.96
CA GLU A 727 -5.13 28.19 38.85
C GLU A 727 -5.88 27.10 38.08
N LEU A 728 -5.39 25.87 38.14
CA LEU A 728 -6.08 24.68 37.65
C LEU A 728 -6.55 23.83 38.83
N VAL A 729 -7.83 23.48 38.84
CA VAL A 729 -8.42 22.47 39.74
C VAL A 729 -8.98 21.34 38.88
N VAL A 730 -8.57 20.11 39.15
CA VAL A 730 -9.11 18.90 38.51
C VAL A 730 -9.79 18.08 39.59
N HIS A 731 -11.09 17.87 39.46
CA HIS A 731 -11.85 17.09 40.43
C HIS A 731 -11.45 15.60 40.40
N PRO A 732 -11.70 14.86 41.50
CA PRO A 732 -11.29 13.46 41.61
C PRO A 732 -11.81 12.60 40.46
N GLY A 733 -10.98 11.66 39.99
CA GLY A 733 -11.31 10.79 38.87
C GLY A 733 -10.41 9.56 38.79
N GLN A 734 -10.79 8.64 37.92
CA GLN A 734 -10.07 7.37 37.70
C GLN A 734 -9.96 7.07 36.21
N LEU A 735 -8.84 6.48 35.80
CA LEU A 735 -8.64 5.95 34.45
C LEU A 735 -8.55 4.43 34.52
N ARG A 736 -9.28 3.72 33.66
CA ARG A 736 -9.32 2.25 33.64
C ARG A 736 -8.37 1.66 32.60
N LYS A 737 -7.94 0.41 32.81
CA LYS A 737 -7.06 -0.32 31.87
C LYS A 737 -7.74 -0.54 30.53
N GLY A 738 -7.08 -0.12 29.44
CA GLY A 738 -7.59 -0.22 28.08
C GLY A 738 -8.52 0.92 27.67
N GLU A 739 -8.83 1.85 28.58
CA GLU A 739 -9.78 2.95 28.34
C GLU A 739 -9.12 4.03 27.51
N VAL A 740 -9.83 4.55 26.51
CA VAL A 740 -9.39 5.74 25.78
C VAL A 740 -10.20 6.94 26.23
N VAL A 741 -9.57 7.84 26.98
CA VAL A 741 -10.20 9.05 27.51
C VAL A 741 -9.83 10.24 26.64
N GLY A 742 -10.83 10.86 26.01
CA GLY A 742 -10.65 12.12 25.31
C GLY A 742 -10.70 13.30 26.28
N VAL A 743 -9.93 14.35 26.03
CA VAL A 743 -9.91 15.58 26.84
C VAL A 743 -10.29 16.76 25.95
N VAL A 744 -11.34 17.47 26.34
CA VAL A 744 -11.86 18.64 25.60
C VAL A 744 -11.98 19.86 26.50
N GLY A 745 -11.91 21.03 25.89
CA GLY A 745 -12.15 22.30 26.58
C GLY A 745 -11.47 23.47 25.88
N PRO A 746 -11.79 24.73 26.22
CA PRO A 746 -11.15 25.91 25.65
C PRO A 746 -9.63 25.92 25.82
N ASN A 747 -8.93 26.73 25.03
CA ASN A 747 -7.49 26.94 25.22
C ASN A 747 -7.21 27.65 26.55
N ALA A 748 -6.00 27.44 27.08
CA ALA A 748 -5.56 28.02 28.37
C ALA A 748 -6.45 27.68 29.59
N THR A 749 -7.13 26.53 29.57
CA THR A 749 -7.90 25.99 30.72
C THR A 749 -7.13 24.92 31.51
N GLY A 750 -5.87 24.65 31.17
CA GLY A 750 -5.01 23.72 31.92
C GLY A 750 -4.98 22.27 31.43
N LYS A 751 -5.52 21.96 30.23
CA LYS A 751 -5.48 20.61 29.63
C LYS A 751 -4.05 20.04 29.57
N THR A 752 -3.13 20.76 28.91
CA THR A 752 -1.72 20.36 28.81
C THR A 752 -1.03 20.30 30.18
N THR A 753 -1.40 21.18 31.11
CA THR A 753 -0.91 21.12 32.51
C THR A 753 -1.32 19.82 33.18
N PHE A 754 -2.58 19.40 33.03
CA PHE A 754 -3.07 18.11 33.53
C PHE A 754 -2.32 16.92 32.89
N VAL A 755 -2.12 16.93 31.58
CA VAL A 755 -1.33 15.89 30.90
C VAL A 755 0.10 15.83 31.42
N LYS A 756 0.75 16.99 31.62
CA LYS A 756 2.11 17.07 32.19
C LYS A 756 2.18 16.55 33.62
N MET A 757 1.13 16.77 34.42
CA MET A 757 1.03 16.20 35.77
C MET A 757 0.98 14.68 35.73
N LEU A 758 0.16 14.09 34.83
CA LEU A 758 0.10 12.64 34.65
C LEU A 758 1.38 12.05 34.03
N ALA A 759 2.10 12.84 33.23
CA ALA A 759 3.39 12.48 32.66
C ALA A 759 4.55 12.56 33.67
N GLY A 760 4.32 13.10 34.87
CA GLY A 760 5.37 13.35 35.87
C GLY A 760 6.33 14.49 35.51
N GLN A 761 5.97 15.33 34.52
CA GLN A 761 6.76 16.51 34.12
C GLN A 761 6.43 17.76 34.95
N GLU A 762 5.28 17.77 35.61
CA GLU A 762 4.83 18.84 36.48
C GLU A 762 4.28 18.24 37.77
N THR A 763 4.65 18.80 38.93
CA THR A 763 4.09 18.38 40.22
C THR A 763 2.83 19.18 40.53
N PRO A 764 1.73 18.54 40.99
CA PRO A 764 0.58 19.28 41.51
C PRO A 764 1.00 20.10 42.74
N THR A 765 0.36 21.25 42.93
CA THR A 765 0.50 22.08 44.14
C THR A 765 -0.19 21.41 45.34
N SER A 766 -1.32 20.74 45.09
CA SER A 766 -2.07 19.95 46.07
C SER A 766 -2.73 18.75 45.39
N GLY A 767 -2.96 17.68 46.13
CA GLY A 767 -3.50 16.41 45.63
C GLY A 767 -2.41 15.41 45.24
N VAL A 768 -2.78 14.14 45.11
CA VAL A 768 -1.88 13.04 44.78
C VAL A 768 -2.49 12.21 43.65
N VAL A 769 -1.64 11.78 42.71
CA VAL A 769 -2.00 10.77 41.71
C VAL A 769 -1.48 9.42 42.22
N GLN A 770 -2.38 8.48 42.46
CA GLN A 770 -2.06 7.19 43.08
C GLN A 770 -1.85 6.10 42.03
N GLY A 771 -0.71 5.40 42.14
CA GLY A 771 -0.35 4.22 41.33
C GLY A 771 1.09 4.28 40.78
N LYS A 772 1.48 3.21 40.06
CA LYS A 772 2.76 3.13 39.33
C LYS A 772 2.46 2.67 37.92
N TRP A 773 2.83 3.48 36.93
CA TRP A 773 2.60 3.18 35.51
C TRP A 773 3.76 3.72 34.67
N GLN A 774 4.01 3.09 33.53
CA GLN A 774 4.91 3.62 32.52
C GLN A 774 4.14 4.56 31.59
N VAL A 775 4.69 5.75 31.33
CA VAL A 775 4.07 6.76 30.46
C VAL A 775 4.82 6.83 29.12
N SER A 776 4.06 6.83 28.03
CA SER A 776 4.53 7.34 26.75
C SER A 776 3.81 8.64 26.42
N TYR A 777 4.55 9.70 26.09
CA TYR A 777 3.98 11.04 25.90
C TYR A 777 4.39 11.65 24.56
N LYS A 778 3.39 12.09 23.79
CA LYS A 778 3.53 13.00 22.65
C LYS A 778 3.15 14.42 23.09
N PRO A 779 4.10 15.38 23.10
CA PRO A 779 3.82 16.76 23.48
C PRO A 779 3.13 17.56 22.37
N GLN A 780 2.42 18.63 22.73
CA GLN A 780 1.71 19.51 21.80
C GLN A 780 2.65 20.11 20.75
N TYR A 781 3.72 20.78 21.20
CA TYR A 781 4.74 21.39 20.34
C TYR A 781 5.88 20.40 20.07
N LEU A 782 6.20 20.21 18.80
CA LEU A 782 7.26 19.33 18.34
C LEU A 782 8.41 20.15 17.77
N GLU A 783 9.64 19.84 18.18
CA GLU A 783 10.85 20.40 17.61
C GLU A 783 11.67 19.30 16.95
N ALA A 784 12.19 19.56 15.75
CA ALA A 784 13.03 18.63 15.00
C ALA A 784 14.49 18.72 15.47
N VAL A 785 14.74 18.34 16.72
CA VAL A 785 16.08 18.45 17.37
C VAL A 785 16.94 17.19 17.19
N TYR A 786 16.50 16.21 16.39
CA TYR A 786 17.23 14.96 16.20
C TYR A 786 18.15 15.04 14.98
N GLU A 787 19.44 14.80 15.19
CA GLU A 787 20.42 14.63 14.12
C GLU A 787 20.47 13.16 13.66
N GLY A 788 19.84 12.88 12.52
CA GLY A 788 19.84 11.55 11.90
C GLY A 788 18.56 11.24 11.16
N THR A 789 18.44 9.98 10.73
CA THR A 789 17.27 9.52 9.97
C THR A 789 16.12 9.11 10.88
N VAL A 790 14.89 9.17 10.36
CA VAL A 790 13.68 8.72 11.07
C VAL A 790 13.80 7.26 11.52
N GLY A 791 14.42 6.40 10.71
CA GLY A 791 14.61 4.99 11.04
C GLY A 791 15.53 4.78 12.24
N ASN A 792 16.58 5.58 12.38
CA ASN A 792 17.46 5.54 13.54
C ASN A 792 16.72 6.04 14.79
N LEU A 793 16.02 7.17 14.69
CA LEU A 793 15.20 7.71 15.79
C LEU A 793 14.18 6.69 16.31
N ILE A 794 13.50 5.98 15.40
CA ILE A 794 12.53 4.95 15.76
C ILE A 794 13.22 3.76 16.43
N ARG A 795 14.33 3.25 15.89
CA ARG A 795 15.06 2.13 16.51
C ARG A 795 15.62 2.47 17.89
N GLU A 796 16.12 3.69 18.08
CA GLU A 796 16.61 4.17 19.37
C GLU A 796 15.48 4.33 20.40
N ALA A 797 14.33 4.87 19.99
CA ALA A 797 13.22 5.14 20.90
C ALA A 797 12.33 3.92 21.19
N VAL A 798 12.19 3.00 20.24
CA VAL A 798 11.26 1.86 20.29
C VAL A 798 11.98 0.53 20.53
N GLY A 799 13.30 0.46 20.30
CA GLY A 799 14.10 -0.73 20.48
C GLY A 799 13.68 -1.87 19.55
N LYS A 800 13.71 -3.12 20.05
CA LYS A 800 13.43 -4.34 19.25
C LYS A 800 12.03 -4.37 18.63
N LYS A 801 11.04 -3.64 19.18
CA LYS A 801 9.69 -3.56 18.60
C LYS A 801 9.71 -2.89 17.22
N ALA A 802 10.70 -2.04 16.93
CA ALA A 802 10.81 -1.30 15.67
C ALA A 802 10.91 -2.22 14.44
N ASP A 803 11.56 -3.38 14.59
CA ASP A 803 11.76 -4.34 13.51
C ASP A 803 10.67 -5.43 13.46
N SER A 804 9.63 -5.30 14.29
CA SER A 804 8.52 -6.27 14.31
C SER A 804 7.55 -6.06 13.16
N GLY A 805 7.07 -7.15 12.56
CA GLY A 805 6.02 -7.07 11.52
C GLY A 805 4.73 -6.41 12.03
N TYR A 806 4.44 -6.51 13.33
CA TYR A 806 3.32 -5.82 13.97
C TYR A 806 3.50 -4.29 13.93
N PHE A 807 4.63 -3.76 14.40
CA PHE A 807 4.89 -2.32 14.41
C PHE A 807 4.87 -1.74 12.99
N GLU A 808 5.40 -2.49 12.03
CA GLU A 808 5.36 -2.10 10.63
C GLU A 808 3.92 -2.00 10.08
N THR A 809 3.11 -3.06 10.27
CA THR A 809 1.78 -3.18 9.67
C THR A 809 0.71 -2.36 10.38
N GLU A 810 0.81 -2.21 11.71
CA GLU A 810 -0.22 -1.55 12.51
C GLU A 810 0.09 -0.08 12.79
N ILE A 811 1.36 0.36 12.74
CA ILE A 811 1.75 1.74 13.07
C ILE A 811 2.44 2.43 11.87
N LEU A 812 3.53 1.87 11.34
CA LEU A 812 4.33 2.56 10.32
C LEU A 812 3.62 2.69 8.97
N GLN A 813 2.93 1.65 8.51
CA GLN A 813 2.20 1.66 7.24
C GLN A 813 0.97 2.58 7.28
N PRO A 814 0.06 2.49 8.29
CA PRO A 814 -1.13 3.36 8.35
C PRO A 814 -0.78 4.84 8.50
N LEU A 815 0.23 5.17 9.32
CA LEU A 815 0.72 6.54 9.47
C LEU A 815 1.63 6.98 8.30
N LYS A 816 1.84 6.13 7.30
CA LYS A 816 2.74 6.35 6.15
C LYS A 816 4.14 6.84 6.56
N VAL A 817 4.67 6.31 7.67
CA VAL A 817 6.03 6.59 8.18
C VAL A 817 7.06 5.65 7.54
N LYS A 818 6.64 4.45 7.09
CA LYS A 818 7.54 3.47 6.45
C LYS A 818 8.36 4.05 5.29
N GLY A 819 7.76 4.92 4.46
CA GLY A 819 8.44 5.58 3.34
C GLY A 819 9.40 6.70 3.75
N MET A 820 9.51 7.03 5.04
CA MET A 820 10.29 8.14 5.57
C MET A 820 11.49 7.69 6.39
N LEU A 821 11.69 6.38 6.60
CA LEU A 821 12.73 5.84 7.48
C LEU A 821 14.15 6.32 7.12
N GLU A 822 14.42 6.53 5.83
CA GLU A 822 15.74 6.99 5.35
C GLU A 822 15.89 8.52 5.29
N ARG A 823 14.84 9.27 5.61
CA ARG A 823 14.86 10.75 5.58
C ARG A 823 15.41 11.32 6.88
N ASP A 824 16.09 12.45 6.76
CA ASP A 824 16.57 13.21 7.90
C ASP A 824 15.41 13.93 8.60
N VAL A 825 15.35 13.86 9.93
CA VAL A 825 14.25 14.40 10.74
C VAL A 825 14.09 15.92 10.55
N SER A 826 15.19 16.64 10.36
CA SER A 826 15.22 18.09 10.10
C SER A 826 14.56 18.51 8.78
N THR A 827 14.35 17.57 7.85
CA THR A 827 13.73 17.83 6.53
C THR A 827 12.24 17.53 6.49
N LEU A 828 11.66 17.07 7.60
CA LEU A 828 10.24 16.72 7.67
C LEU A 828 9.37 17.98 7.74
N SER A 829 8.24 17.95 7.05
CA SER A 829 7.17 18.92 7.26
C SER A 829 6.49 18.72 8.62
N GLY A 830 5.73 19.71 9.11
CA GLY A 830 5.02 19.61 10.39
C GLY A 830 4.09 18.40 10.47
N GLY A 831 3.31 18.11 9.41
CA GLY A 831 2.44 16.93 9.36
C GLY A 831 3.19 15.59 9.24
N GLU A 832 4.40 15.59 8.66
CA GLU A 832 5.27 14.40 8.65
C GLU A 832 5.87 14.16 10.04
N LEU A 833 6.40 15.20 10.67
CA LEU A 833 6.95 15.16 12.02
C LEU A 833 5.88 14.72 13.04
N GLN A 834 4.64 15.22 12.88
CA GLN A 834 3.51 14.80 13.70
C GLN A 834 3.23 13.30 13.60
N ARG A 835 3.23 12.73 12.39
CA ARG A 835 3.01 11.28 12.18
C ARG A 835 4.14 10.44 12.77
N VAL A 836 5.38 10.91 12.66
CA VAL A 836 6.54 10.29 13.32
C VAL A 836 6.39 10.35 14.85
N ALA A 837 6.00 11.49 15.41
CA ALA A 837 5.80 11.64 16.85
C ALA A 837 4.68 10.73 17.40
N ILE A 838 3.58 10.57 16.67
CA ILE A 838 2.52 9.62 17.01
C ILE A 838 3.07 8.18 16.96
N ALA A 839 3.83 7.82 15.91
CA ALA A 839 4.42 6.48 15.79
C ALA A 839 5.41 6.17 16.92
N LEU A 840 6.25 7.13 17.31
CA LEU A 840 7.18 7.00 18.43
C LEU A 840 6.44 6.82 19.76
N CYS A 841 5.38 7.61 19.99
CA CYS A 841 4.57 7.49 21.19
C CYS A 841 3.92 6.10 21.29
N LEU A 842 3.29 5.63 20.21
CA LEU A 842 2.63 4.32 20.15
C LEU A 842 3.60 3.13 20.17
N GLY A 843 4.85 3.32 19.71
CA GLY A 843 5.85 2.25 19.67
C GLY A 843 6.50 1.94 21.02
N ARG A 844 6.60 2.93 21.91
CA ARG A 844 7.15 2.75 23.26
C ARG A 844 6.27 1.81 24.06
N ASP A 845 6.90 0.97 24.89
CA ASP A 845 6.17 0.14 25.85
C ASP A 845 5.75 1.01 27.03
N ALA A 846 4.44 1.21 27.20
CA ALA A 846 3.87 2.03 28.26
C ALA A 846 2.52 1.47 28.69
N ASP A 847 2.11 1.79 29.92
CA ASP A 847 0.78 1.44 30.43
C ASP A 847 -0.26 2.50 30.06
N ILE A 848 0.18 3.77 30.02
CA ILE A 848 -0.63 4.91 29.59
C ILE A 848 0.06 5.71 28.47
N TYR A 849 -0.71 6.03 27.44
CA TYR A 849 -0.29 6.82 26.30
C TYR A 849 -0.97 8.19 26.35
N LEU A 850 -0.17 9.24 26.45
CA LEU A 850 -0.61 10.62 26.53
C LEU A 850 -0.34 11.29 25.18
N LEU A 851 -1.38 11.75 24.49
CA LEU A 851 -1.26 12.41 23.20
C LEU A 851 -1.89 13.80 23.27
N ASP A 852 -1.06 14.84 23.25
CA ASP A 852 -1.51 16.23 23.25
C ASP A 852 -1.57 16.79 21.82
N GLU A 853 -2.78 17.10 21.36
CA GLU A 853 -3.15 17.54 20.01
C GLU A 853 -2.51 16.69 18.89
N PRO A 854 -2.84 15.39 18.80
CA PRO A 854 -2.36 14.52 17.73
C PRO A 854 -2.91 14.92 16.35
N SER A 855 -4.04 15.62 16.25
CA SER A 855 -4.61 16.04 14.95
C SER A 855 -3.93 17.25 14.31
N ALA A 856 -3.08 17.98 15.03
CA ALA A 856 -2.42 19.19 14.57
C ALA A 856 -1.60 18.95 13.29
N TYR A 857 -1.64 19.90 12.34
CA TYR A 857 -0.97 19.84 11.03
C TYR A 857 -1.35 18.68 10.10
N LEU A 858 -2.19 17.76 10.54
CA LEU A 858 -2.69 16.65 9.73
C LEU A 858 -3.87 17.10 8.88
N ASP A 859 -3.89 16.66 7.61
CA ASP A 859 -5.08 16.79 6.78
C ASP A 859 -6.21 15.86 7.27
N SER A 860 -7.41 16.07 6.75
CA SER A 860 -8.60 15.32 7.13
C SER A 860 -8.44 13.80 6.97
N ASN A 861 -7.70 13.30 5.99
CA ASN A 861 -7.45 11.86 5.85
C ASN A 861 -6.43 11.37 6.89
N GLN A 862 -5.33 12.10 7.06
CA GLN A 862 -4.27 11.76 8.00
C GLN A 862 -4.78 11.75 9.44
N ARG A 863 -5.66 12.70 9.82
CA ARG A 863 -6.34 12.71 11.13
C ARG A 863 -7.10 11.43 11.39
N MET A 864 -7.86 10.96 10.40
CA MET A 864 -8.74 9.80 10.54
C MET A 864 -7.92 8.52 10.63
N GLU A 865 -6.87 8.39 9.83
CA GLU A 865 -5.93 7.25 9.94
C GLU A 865 -5.17 7.28 11.27
N ALA A 866 -4.77 8.45 11.78
CA ALA A 866 -4.16 8.59 13.10
C ALA A 866 -5.13 8.16 14.21
N ALA A 867 -6.37 8.66 14.22
CA ALA A 867 -7.39 8.26 15.19
C ALA A 867 -7.63 6.74 15.18
N ARG A 868 -7.76 6.14 14.00
CA ARG A 868 -7.93 4.68 13.84
C ARG A 868 -6.72 3.90 14.33
N THR A 869 -5.51 4.40 14.05
CA THR A 869 -4.26 3.76 14.46
C THR A 869 -4.13 3.79 15.98
N ILE A 870 -4.30 4.97 16.60
CA ILE A 870 -4.29 5.13 18.06
C ILE A 870 -5.32 4.18 18.67
N ARG A 871 -6.56 4.23 18.21
CA ARG A 871 -7.64 3.38 18.70
C ARG A 871 -7.28 1.90 18.64
N ARG A 872 -6.81 1.44 17.49
CA ARG A 872 -6.49 0.02 17.28
C ARG A 872 -5.33 -0.44 18.15
N VAL A 873 -4.30 0.37 18.32
CA VAL A 873 -3.17 0.05 19.20
C VAL A 873 -3.64 -0.06 20.64
N MET A 874 -4.45 0.89 21.13
CA MET A 874 -5.02 0.84 22.48
C MET A 874 -5.86 -0.44 22.70
N GLU A 875 -6.70 -0.81 21.73
CA GLU A 875 -7.53 -2.03 21.81
C GLU A 875 -6.71 -3.32 21.75
N LYS A 876 -5.75 -3.43 20.82
CA LYS A 876 -4.95 -4.65 20.64
C LYS A 876 -3.99 -4.91 21.79
N GLU A 877 -3.39 -3.87 22.34
CA GLU A 877 -2.43 -3.99 23.44
C GLU A 877 -3.10 -3.86 24.82
N SER A 878 -4.41 -3.62 24.87
CA SER A 878 -5.17 -3.37 26.11
C SER A 878 -4.54 -2.23 26.95
N ARG A 879 -4.15 -1.14 26.27
CA ARG A 879 -3.46 0.01 26.87
C ARG A 879 -4.41 1.19 27.03
N THR A 880 -4.16 2.02 28.05
CA THR A 880 -4.97 3.20 28.35
C THR A 880 -4.43 4.41 27.57
N GLY A 881 -5.33 5.20 26.99
CA GLY A 881 -4.97 6.41 26.25
C GLY A 881 -5.63 7.65 26.86
N LEU A 882 -4.90 8.75 26.95
CA LEU A 882 -5.45 10.09 27.21
C LEU A 882 -5.14 10.99 26.00
N ILE A 883 -6.18 11.38 25.26
CA ILE A 883 -6.05 12.10 24.00
C ILE A 883 -6.63 13.51 24.20
N VAL A 884 -5.80 14.53 24.16
CA VAL A 884 -6.25 15.93 24.12
C VAL A 884 -6.42 16.35 22.68
N ASP A 885 -7.62 16.75 22.28
CA ASP A 885 -7.84 17.29 20.94
C ASP A 885 -9.03 18.26 20.92
N HIS A 886 -9.16 19.00 19.83
CA HIS A 886 -10.26 19.93 19.59
C HIS A 886 -11.16 19.48 18.42
N ASP A 887 -10.73 18.49 17.64
CA ASP A 887 -11.49 17.92 16.53
C ASP A 887 -12.52 16.90 17.06
N VAL A 888 -13.81 17.26 16.92
CA VAL A 888 -14.93 16.45 17.41
C VAL A 888 -14.98 15.08 16.72
N TYR A 889 -14.61 14.98 15.44
CA TYR A 889 -14.63 13.70 14.72
C TYR A 889 -13.48 12.83 15.19
N PHE A 890 -12.30 13.41 15.39
CA PHE A 890 -11.15 12.70 15.93
C PHE A 890 -11.47 12.06 17.28
N LEU A 891 -12.09 12.84 18.17
CA LEU A 891 -12.47 12.38 19.51
C LEU A 891 -13.60 11.35 19.50
N ASP A 892 -14.62 11.50 18.64
CA ASP A 892 -15.68 10.49 18.44
C ASP A 892 -15.12 9.14 18.00
N MET A 893 -14.09 9.14 17.14
CA MET A 893 -13.50 7.90 16.63
C MET A 893 -12.59 7.20 17.65
N VAL A 894 -11.82 7.97 18.42
CA VAL A 894 -10.77 7.43 19.28
C VAL A 894 -11.25 7.11 20.71
N SER A 895 -12.18 7.90 21.26
CA SER A 895 -12.47 7.90 22.71
C SER A 895 -13.61 6.96 23.11
N ASP A 896 -13.59 6.49 24.35
CA ASP A 896 -14.66 5.76 25.04
C ASP A 896 -15.36 6.63 26.09
N SER A 897 -14.61 7.53 26.72
CA SER A 897 -15.07 8.49 27.72
C SER A 897 -14.41 9.86 27.50
N LEU A 898 -14.91 10.89 28.18
CA LEU A 898 -14.47 12.27 27.97
C LEU A 898 -14.27 13.01 29.30
N MET A 899 -13.13 13.70 29.44
CA MET A 899 -12.92 14.73 30.45
C MET A 899 -13.19 16.11 29.85
N VAL A 900 -13.92 16.93 30.60
CA VAL A 900 -14.35 18.26 30.14
C VAL A 900 -13.68 19.32 31.00
N PHE A 901 -12.93 20.20 30.33
CA PHE A 901 -12.29 21.35 30.93
C PHE A 901 -13.10 22.62 30.66
N SER A 902 -13.32 23.38 31.72
CA SER A 902 -14.07 24.63 31.75
C SER A 902 -13.31 25.72 32.51
N GLY A 903 -13.86 26.93 32.59
CA GLY A 903 -13.28 28.05 33.34
C GLY A 903 -12.96 29.27 32.49
N GLU A 904 -12.20 30.21 33.05
CA GLU A 904 -11.79 31.46 32.42
C GLU A 904 -10.37 31.28 31.84
N PRO A 905 -10.19 31.32 30.50
CA PRO A 905 -8.90 31.10 29.84
C PRO A 905 -7.79 31.98 30.42
N GLY A 906 -6.68 31.35 30.81
CA GLY A 906 -5.50 32.04 31.36
C GLY A 906 -5.62 32.49 32.81
N ARG A 907 -6.78 32.30 33.48
CA ARG A 907 -6.98 32.64 34.90
C ARG A 907 -7.36 31.44 35.77
N ARG A 908 -8.41 30.70 35.39
CA ARG A 908 -8.90 29.57 36.17
C ARG A 908 -9.40 28.45 35.28
N GLY A 909 -8.85 27.26 35.46
CA GLY A 909 -9.28 26.02 34.81
C GLY A 909 -9.96 25.06 35.79
N ILE A 910 -11.03 24.40 35.35
CA ILE A 910 -11.72 23.35 36.09
C ILE A 910 -11.83 22.12 35.19
N GLY A 911 -11.22 21.00 35.59
CA GLY A 911 -11.32 19.71 34.91
C GLY A 911 -12.28 18.77 35.62
N GLU A 912 -13.24 18.20 34.89
CA GLU A 912 -14.20 17.21 35.39
C GLU A 912 -14.20 15.94 34.54
N GLY A 913 -14.49 14.78 35.17
CA GLY A 913 -14.61 13.48 34.52
C GLY A 913 -13.51 12.50 34.95
N PRO A 914 -13.34 11.37 34.24
CA PRO A 914 -13.94 11.03 32.95
C PRO A 914 -15.44 10.70 33.01
N PHE A 915 -16.23 11.28 32.11
CA PHE A 915 -17.65 10.95 31.92
C PHE A 915 -17.83 9.97 30.75
N PRO A 916 -18.89 9.15 30.73
CA PRO A 916 -19.28 8.42 29.52
C PRO A 916 -19.37 9.38 28.32
N MET A 917 -18.96 8.91 27.13
CA MET A 917 -18.79 9.77 25.95
C MET A 917 -19.98 10.70 25.69
N ARG A 918 -21.21 10.18 25.76
CA ARG A 918 -22.44 10.95 25.54
C ARG A 918 -22.62 12.08 26.58
N ASP A 919 -22.41 11.78 27.86
CA ASP A 919 -22.58 12.74 28.94
C ASP A 919 -21.51 13.83 28.88
N GLY A 920 -20.25 13.43 28.62
CA GLY A 920 -19.14 14.34 28.42
C GLY A 920 -19.35 15.27 27.22
N MET A 921 -19.76 14.71 26.07
CA MET A 921 -20.08 15.52 24.88
C MET A 921 -21.27 16.45 25.12
N ASN A 922 -22.34 15.99 25.78
CA ASN A 922 -23.48 16.86 26.10
C ASN A 922 -23.07 18.04 26.99
N ARG A 923 -22.22 17.82 27.99
CA ARG A 923 -21.67 18.89 28.84
C ARG A 923 -20.83 19.88 28.03
N PHE A 924 -19.87 19.36 27.26
CA PHE A 924 -18.98 20.17 26.43
C PHE A 924 -19.75 21.00 25.40
N LEU A 925 -20.61 20.36 24.60
CA LEU A 925 -21.36 21.01 23.53
C LEU A 925 -22.40 22.01 24.06
N ARG A 926 -22.94 21.78 25.26
CA ARG A 926 -23.78 22.76 25.97
C ARG A 926 -23.02 24.02 26.29
N MET A 927 -21.79 23.90 26.77
CA MET A 927 -20.93 25.06 27.03
C MET A 927 -20.63 25.84 25.74
N VAL A 928 -20.41 25.13 24.62
CA VAL A 928 -20.17 25.74 23.30
C VAL A 928 -21.45 26.34 22.68
N GLY A 929 -22.62 25.85 23.06
CA GLY A 929 -23.92 26.32 22.56
C GLY A 929 -24.30 25.77 21.18
N ILE A 930 -23.76 24.60 20.81
CA ILE A 930 -23.99 23.94 19.52
C ILE A 930 -24.56 22.56 19.70
N THR A 931 -25.39 22.12 18.77
CA THR A 931 -25.93 20.77 18.76
C THR A 931 -25.39 19.98 17.58
N PHE A 932 -25.18 18.68 17.80
CA PHE A 932 -24.84 17.70 16.80
C PHE A 932 -26.00 16.70 16.68
N ARG A 933 -26.09 16.07 15.51
CA ARG A 933 -26.92 14.91 15.23
C ARG A 933 -26.13 13.87 14.47
N ARG A 934 -26.68 12.66 14.28
CA ARG A 934 -26.06 11.66 13.40
C ARG A 934 -26.54 11.83 11.97
N ASP A 935 -25.61 11.82 11.01
CA ASP A 935 -25.95 11.76 9.59
C ASP A 935 -26.42 10.34 9.22
N ALA A 936 -27.54 10.22 8.49
CA ALA A 936 -28.16 8.93 8.20
C ALA A 936 -27.32 8.02 7.29
N ASP A 937 -26.45 8.59 6.45
CA ASP A 937 -25.70 7.82 5.46
C ASP A 937 -24.36 7.32 6.01
N THR A 938 -23.76 8.09 6.92
CA THR A 938 -22.37 7.87 7.37
C THR A 938 -22.23 7.71 8.89
N ASN A 939 -23.31 7.90 9.65
CA ASN A 939 -23.33 7.96 11.12
C ASN A 939 -22.35 8.99 11.72
N ARG A 940 -21.80 9.91 10.91
CA ARG A 940 -20.90 10.94 11.42
C ARG A 940 -21.65 11.93 12.32
N PRO A 941 -21.00 12.52 13.33
CA PRO A 941 -21.53 13.68 14.00
C PRO A 941 -21.69 14.81 12.98
N ARG A 942 -22.84 15.47 12.97
CA ARG A 942 -23.13 16.60 12.09
C ARG A 942 -23.66 17.77 12.88
N ILE A 943 -22.96 18.90 12.81
CA ILE A 943 -23.37 20.14 13.46
C ILE A 943 -24.67 20.66 12.83
N ASN A 944 -25.61 21.09 13.68
CA ASN A 944 -26.81 21.76 13.20
C ASN A 944 -26.53 23.23 12.92
N LYS A 945 -27.19 23.77 11.90
CA LYS A 945 -27.23 25.22 11.71
C LYS A 945 -27.89 25.85 12.93
N LEU A 946 -27.31 26.95 13.41
CA LEU A 946 -27.80 27.66 14.59
C LEU A 946 -29.24 28.11 14.40
N ASP A 947 -30.02 27.99 15.46
CA ASP A 947 -31.43 28.40 15.52
C ASP A 947 -32.36 27.66 14.54
N SER A 948 -31.83 26.63 13.87
CA SER A 948 -32.66 25.70 13.10
C SER A 948 -33.66 24.99 14.01
N ARG A 949 -34.73 24.44 13.40
CA ARG A 949 -35.77 23.71 14.17
C ARG A 949 -35.15 22.61 15.04
N LEU A 950 -34.27 21.81 14.46
CA LEU A 950 -33.59 20.70 15.15
C LEU A 950 -32.63 21.18 16.25
N ASP A 951 -31.89 22.28 16.03
CA ASP A 951 -31.01 22.85 17.05
C ASP A 951 -31.81 23.31 18.28
N ARG A 952 -32.98 23.93 18.06
CA ARG A 952 -33.88 24.35 19.15
C ARG A 952 -34.50 23.18 19.90
N GLU A 953 -34.95 22.14 19.19
CA GLU A 953 -35.51 20.91 19.78
C GLU A 953 -34.46 20.16 20.63
N GLN A 954 -33.21 20.05 20.15
CA GLN A 954 -32.13 19.40 20.89
C GLN A 954 -31.70 20.19 22.12
N LYS A 955 -31.61 21.52 22.01
CA LYS A 955 -31.31 22.41 23.15
C LYS A 955 -32.37 22.31 24.24
N SER A 956 -33.66 22.30 23.89
CA SER A 956 -34.74 22.20 24.88
C SER A 956 -34.78 20.83 25.56
N ALA A 957 -34.41 19.76 24.84
CA ALA A 957 -34.28 18.41 25.41
C ALA A 957 -32.99 18.22 26.24
N GLY A 958 -32.04 19.15 26.18
CA GLY A 958 -30.72 19.01 26.81
C GLY A 958 -29.78 18.03 26.11
N GLU A 959 -30.11 17.63 24.87
CA GLU A 959 -29.45 16.61 24.05
C GLU A 959 -28.60 17.25 22.94
N TYR A 960 -27.41 17.72 23.31
CA TYR A 960 -26.51 18.44 22.41
C TYR A 960 -25.72 17.54 21.45
N TYR A 961 -25.70 16.22 21.64
CA TYR A 961 -24.87 15.31 20.84
C TYR A 961 -25.63 14.35 19.91
N TYR A 962 -26.48 13.47 20.46
CA TYR A 962 -27.50 12.70 19.71
C TYR A 962 -28.53 12.14 20.70
N ALA A 963 -29.78 12.00 20.25
CA ALA A 963 -30.88 11.51 21.07
C ALA A 963 -30.83 9.97 21.24
N ILE A 964 -31.32 9.44 22.37
CA ILE A 964 -31.37 7.98 22.65
C ILE A 964 -32.10 7.23 21.53
N GLU A 965 -33.19 7.80 21.02
CA GLU A 965 -33.99 7.20 19.93
C GLU A 965 -33.22 7.12 18.60
N GLU A 966 -32.29 8.03 18.33
CA GLU A 966 -31.43 7.97 17.14
C GLU A 966 -30.34 6.91 17.28
N ALA A 967 -29.82 6.70 18.49
CA ALA A 967 -28.89 5.61 18.78
C ALA A 967 -29.54 4.23 18.66
N VAL A 968 -30.84 4.14 19.00
CA VAL A 968 -31.65 2.92 18.87
C VAL A 968 -32.14 2.69 17.43
N LYS A 969 -32.38 3.75 16.63
CA LYS A 969 -32.75 3.64 15.20
C LYS A 969 -31.56 3.40 14.26
N ALA A 970 -30.34 3.74 14.69
CA ALA A 970 -29.11 3.45 13.95
C ALA A 970 -28.60 2.01 14.18
N GLN A 971 -29.21 1.27 15.13
CA GLN A 971 -29.19 -0.19 15.20
C GLN A 971 -30.16 -0.78 14.18
#